data_AF-A0A2J6J2B2-F1
#
_entry.id   AF-A0A2J6J2B2-F1
#
_cell.length_a   1.000
_cell.length_b   1.000
_cell.length_c   1.000
_cell.angle_alpha   90.00
_cell.angle_beta   90.00
_cell.angle_gamma   90.00
#
_symmetry.space_group_name_H-M   'P 1'
#
loop_
_entity.id
_entity.type
_entity.pdbx_description
1 polymer ?
#
loop_
_entity_poly.entity_id
_entity_poly.type
_entity_poly.pdbx_seq_one_letter_code
_entity_poly.pdbx_strand_id
1 'polypeptide(L)'
;QAFLTPTEIITGDGVTTDEEFHGFTYMLDDTRPVYHGTAGDPTTTSDRIIWDTHFAYDVAPADGTLEIEGYNINAAQEDACTQCHDPHAASKFDEDALGFSPVGIASEWGNTEGFHGDYLSEAFGHGCTPCHSPEGLIELTAGATVDVASTETTPIACVACHDLQAPDVDDIDGDTDTTEIVLGYLREFPNNEFTFPSGKMIDLGADDADNKLCLTCHSGRNGGSSVDTEIASEDLDDDGLADDGEYNFQNIHYRAAGASLFGNMAAGGYEFAGKSYASKFEHVDSNDLCVECHNPHSGELYLVDPGFGPTGCDNCHPAVADTGNYAVDILDVRDIRMNGSLEDYDGDGDNTEGIYYEVEDLRDRLLQAIDESGVDVLAGYPYFDNITEATQLQAAYNYQVVEKDPGSYAHNGDYIIQLLYDSLEAMAAQYNGTAGFTTITMANYVREDSGHFASDGEPFRHWDEDDAMSTSCARCHSSEGAQLAFSDGTLIQDEAITTADFKPYTRGISAGLACESCHTDPFDPAGPTRTLASVEFNSGVVVDVGNAAAFFAAGEDSPLCMSCHQGRSSTDTVNTRIAGGSLSFSNIHYYAAAASLFGNVTRGGYQYTVATSTPGAFGADPVYTGMNTFGSHPATLQTCEGCHLQEGTNEHSFTPDIGRCDDCHTGATFSALSGSPTANYQDIIDLKAQLLGILGTAGVSYLGNYPYFSGIETEAQLKAAYNWQMADKEPCGYIHNGDYIKQLLCDSIVDLSYAETGTAATPVVTRP
;
A
#
# COMPACT_ATOMS: atom_id res chain seq x y z
N GLN A 1 -60.49 -39.90 -8.51
CA GLN A 1 -61.73 -40.37 -7.84
C GLN A 1 -61.94 -39.41 -6.69
N ALA A 2 -63.01 -38.63 -6.49
CA ALA A 2 -64.31 -38.44 -7.14
C ALA A 2 -64.93 -37.20 -6.46
N PHE A 3 -65.40 -36.21 -7.25
CA PHE A 3 -66.55 -35.29 -7.03
C PHE A 3 -66.60 -34.42 -5.75
N LEU A 4 -66.88 -33.11 -5.79
CA LEU A 4 -68.05 -32.44 -6.40
C LEU A 4 -67.79 -30.94 -6.68
N THR A 5 -68.44 -30.43 -7.73
CA THR A 5 -68.70 -29.00 -8.03
C THR A 5 -70.24 -28.75 -8.01
N PRO A 6 -70.78 -27.57 -8.40
CA PRO A 6 -71.20 -26.44 -7.56
C PRO A 6 -72.73 -26.14 -7.66
N THR A 7 -73.24 -25.18 -6.90
CA THR A 7 -74.62 -24.63 -7.02
C THR A 7 -74.64 -23.30 -6.24
N GLU A 8 -75.23 -22.18 -6.65
CA GLU A 8 -75.96 -21.74 -7.84
C GLU A 8 -76.04 -20.20 -7.76
N ILE A 9 -76.09 -19.57 -8.93
CA ILE A 9 -76.25 -18.13 -9.21
C ILE A 9 -77.72 -17.71 -9.03
N ILE A 10 -78.03 -16.59 -8.35
CA ILE A 10 -79.20 -15.72 -8.65
C ILE A 10 -78.91 -14.23 -8.36
N THR A 11 -78.60 -13.50 -9.45
CA THR A 11 -79.07 -12.18 -9.96
C THR A 11 -79.54 -11.04 -9.02
N GLY A 12 -79.08 -9.81 -9.32
CA GLY A 12 -79.94 -8.61 -9.32
C GLY A 12 -79.29 -7.24 -9.09
N ASP A 13 -78.94 -6.57 -10.18
CA ASP A 13 -78.97 -5.11 -10.44
C ASP A 13 -78.06 -4.10 -9.68
N GLY A 14 -76.99 -3.66 -10.37
CA GLY A 14 -76.84 -2.26 -10.81
C GLY A 14 -76.37 -1.15 -9.84
N VAL A 15 -75.12 -0.70 -10.08
CA VAL A 15 -74.54 0.66 -9.88
C VAL A 15 -73.94 0.99 -8.49
N THR A 16 -72.59 0.93 -8.48
CA THR A 16 -71.55 1.70 -7.75
C THR A 16 -71.90 2.48 -6.47
N THR A 17 -71.17 2.23 -5.38
CA THR A 17 -70.19 3.16 -4.77
C THR A 17 -69.56 2.50 -3.53
N ASP A 18 -68.21 2.46 -3.54
CA ASP A 18 -67.20 2.45 -2.48
C ASP A 18 -67.38 1.69 -1.14
N GLU A 19 -66.21 1.20 -0.70
CA GLU A 19 -65.82 0.68 0.62
C GLU A 19 -66.17 -0.80 0.96
N GLU A 20 -65.30 -1.71 0.49
CA GLU A 20 -65.09 -3.02 1.13
C GLU A 20 -64.18 -2.86 2.36
N PHE A 21 -64.78 -2.96 3.55
CA PHE A 21 -64.09 -3.44 4.75
C PHE A 21 -64.64 -4.83 5.07
N HIS A 22 -63.85 -5.87 4.82
CA HIS A 22 -64.10 -7.22 5.34
C HIS A 22 -62.86 -7.72 6.09
N GLY A 23 -62.95 -7.71 7.43
CA GLY A 23 -61.91 -8.17 8.33
C GLY A 23 -61.78 -9.69 8.41
N PHE A 24 -60.55 -10.15 8.67
CA PHE A 24 -60.22 -11.53 9.01
C PHE A 24 -60.06 -11.71 10.53
N THR A 25 -60.40 -12.90 11.04
CA THR A 25 -60.23 -13.30 12.45
C THR A 25 -59.12 -14.34 12.53
N TYR A 26 -58.07 -14.10 13.31
CA TYR A 26 -56.96 -15.05 13.52
C TYR A 26 -57.24 -15.99 14.70
N MET A 27 -56.89 -17.27 14.55
CA MET A 27 -56.82 -18.24 15.66
C MET A 27 -55.35 -18.34 16.10
N LEU A 28 -55.07 -17.91 17.34
CA LEU A 28 -53.76 -18.07 17.97
C LEU A 28 -53.61 -19.52 18.49
N ASP A 29 -52.44 -20.11 18.26
CA ASP A 29 -52.02 -21.37 18.88
C ASP A 29 -51.65 -21.12 20.35
N ASP A 30 -52.54 -21.52 21.24
CA ASP A 30 -52.50 -21.35 22.68
C ASP A 30 -51.57 -22.35 23.42
N THR A 31 -50.74 -23.09 22.68
CA THR A 31 -49.73 -23.99 23.27
C THR A 31 -48.36 -23.35 23.46
N ARG A 32 -48.12 -22.14 22.93
CA ARG A 32 -46.85 -21.42 23.07
C ARG A 32 -46.95 -20.32 24.14
N PRO A 33 -45.99 -20.22 25.09
CA PRO A 33 -46.02 -19.16 26.10
C PRO A 33 -45.69 -17.82 25.45
N VAL A 34 -46.59 -16.84 25.59
CA VAL A 34 -46.39 -15.45 25.15
C VAL A 34 -45.80 -14.65 26.31
N TYR A 35 -44.67 -13.98 26.08
CA TYR A 35 -44.00 -13.13 27.06
C TYR A 35 -44.65 -11.72 27.04
N HIS A 36 -45.58 -11.45 27.96
CA HIS A 36 -46.06 -10.08 28.19
C HIS A 36 -46.13 -9.76 29.69
N GLY A 37 -45.51 -8.64 30.07
CA GLY A 37 -45.63 -8.01 31.38
C GLY A 37 -47.07 -7.55 31.67
N THR A 38 -47.40 -7.53 32.95
CA THR A 38 -48.76 -7.42 33.50
C THR A 38 -49.52 -6.14 33.14
N ALA A 39 -50.78 -6.32 32.77
CA ALA A 39 -51.78 -5.30 32.50
C ALA A 39 -52.20 -4.49 33.74
N GLY A 40 -52.26 -3.16 33.60
CA GLY A 40 -52.99 -2.32 34.56
C GLY A 40 -52.59 -0.85 34.65
N ASP A 41 -52.60 -0.10 33.55
CA ASP A 41 -52.80 1.36 33.62
C ASP A 41 -53.76 1.84 32.51
N PRO A 42 -54.96 2.37 32.84
CA PRO A 42 -55.99 2.68 31.87
C PRO A 42 -56.08 4.19 31.59
N THR A 43 -55.03 4.86 31.11
CA THR A 43 -55.15 6.21 30.51
C THR A 43 -54.06 6.51 29.48
N THR A 44 -54.25 6.08 28.22
CA THR A 44 -54.17 6.90 26.98
C THR A 44 -54.30 5.99 25.75
N THR A 45 -54.75 6.58 24.65
CA THR A 45 -55.23 6.00 23.40
C THR A 45 -54.17 5.21 22.61
N SER A 46 -54.53 3.98 22.25
CA SER A 46 -54.16 3.17 21.07
C SER A 46 -52.72 3.04 20.55
N ASP A 47 -51.68 3.54 21.22
CA ASP A 47 -50.31 3.22 20.83
C ASP A 47 -49.88 1.92 21.51
N ARG A 48 -50.08 0.81 20.80
CA ARG A 48 -49.39 -0.44 21.11
C ARG A 48 -47.93 -0.25 20.67
N ILE A 49 -47.11 0.21 21.60
CA ILE A 49 -45.66 0.20 21.47
C ILE A 49 -45.23 -1.26 21.35
N ILE A 50 -44.90 -1.68 20.13
CA ILE A 50 -44.10 -2.86 19.83
C ILE A 50 -42.67 -2.32 19.72
N TRP A 51 -41.76 -2.87 20.51
CA TRP A 51 -40.34 -2.56 20.39
C TRP A 51 -39.77 -3.46 19.28
N ASP A 52 -39.53 -2.89 18.09
CA ASP A 52 -38.75 -3.50 17.00
C ASP A 52 -38.26 -2.45 15.93
N THR A 53 -37.05 -1.90 16.18
CA THR A 53 -35.86 -1.73 15.27
C THR A 53 -35.83 -0.94 13.93
N HIS A 54 -36.36 0.30 13.76
CA HIS A 54 -36.15 1.03 12.48
C HIS A 54 -35.81 2.53 12.59
N PHE A 55 -34.51 2.86 12.57
CA PHE A 55 -33.80 4.00 13.18
C PHE A 55 -33.79 5.33 12.38
N ALA A 56 -33.76 6.48 13.08
CA ALA A 56 -33.13 7.73 12.60
C ALA A 56 -32.65 8.68 13.72
N TYR A 57 -31.74 9.59 13.35
CA TYR A 57 -30.89 10.38 14.24
C TYR A 57 -31.52 11.71 14.72
N ASP A 58 -31.46 11.99 16.02
CA ASP A 58 -31.39 13.35 16.55
C ASP A 58 -30.62 13.38 17.90
N VAL A 59 -29.44 14.01 17.87
CA VAL A 59 -28.53 14.45 18.96
C VAL A 59 -28.59 13.75 20.35
N ALA A 60 -27.47 13.10 20.70
CA ALA A 60 -27.23 12.33 21.92
C ALA A 60 -27.50 13.05 23.27
N PRO A 61 -28.07 12.38 24.29
CA PRO A 61 -28.07 12.86 25.68
C PRO A 61 -26.69 12.71 26.34
N ALA A 62 -26.45 13.48 27.41
CA ALA A 62 -25.15 13.67 28.05
C ALA A 62 -24.59 12.44 28.84
N ASP A 63 -25.27 11.30 28.83
CA ASP A 63 -24.90 10.08 29.54
C ASP A 63 -24.38 8.95 28.64
N GLY A 64 -24.30 9.17 27.32
CA GLY A 64 -23.63 8.26 26.38
C GLY A 64 -24.44 7.01 26.00
N THR A 65 -25.69 6.91 26.44
CA THR A 65 -26.62 5.89 25.93
C THR A 65 -27.29 6.40 24.66
N LEU A 66 -27.10 5.70 23.54
CA LEU A 66 -27.80 5.98 22.29
C LEU A 66 -29.25 5.50 22.43
N GLU A 67 -30.21 6.43 22.48
CA GLU A 67 -31.63 6.08 22.39
C GLU A 67 -32.00 6.02 20.91
N ILE A 68 -32.36 4.83 20.46
CA ILE A 68 -32.80 4.56 19.09
C ILE A 68 -34.32 4.71 19.07
N GLU A 69 -34.83 5.83 18.56
CA GLU A 69 -36.25 5.94 18.21
C GLU A 69 -36.45 5.79 16.69
N GLY A 70 -37.43 4.98 16.31
CA GLY A 70 -37.67 4.61 14.93
C GLY A 70 -38.86 5.30 14.24
N TYR A 71 -38.94 5.18 12.91
CA TYR A 71 -40.07 5.71 12.12
C TYR A 71 -41.26 4.73 12.07
N ASN A 72 -42.47 5.29 11.94
CA ASN A 72 -43.72 4.53 11.86
C ASN A 72 -43.91 3.90 10.48
N ILE A 73 -43.83 2.57 10.41
CA ILE A 73 -44.26 1.79 9.25
C ILE A 73 -45.80 1.80 9.17
N ASN A 74 -46.35 2.20 8.02
CA ASN A 74 -47.79 2.14 7.77
C ASN A 74 -48.21 0.70 7.46
N ALA A 75 -48.79 0.01 8.44
CA ALA A 75 -49.27 -1.37 8.31
C ALA A 75 -50.35 -1.59 7.23
N ALA A 76 -50.80 -0.53 6.55
CA ALA A 76 -51.75 -0.62 5.43
C ALA A 76 -51.08 -0.65 4.03
N GLN A 77 -49.75 -0.53 3.91
CA GLN A 77 -49.06 -0.67 2.62
C GLN A 77 -48.66 -2.12 2.33
N GLU A 78 -48.73 -2.53 1.05
CA GLU A 78 -48.57 -3.93 0.61
C GLU A 78 -47.13 -4.46 0.74
N ASP A 79 -46.13 -3.58 0.82
CA ASP A 79 -44.69 -3.88 0.87
C ASP A 79 -44.03 -3.53 2.23
N ALA A 80 -44.83 -3.06 3.19
CA ALA A 80 -44.39 -2.67 4.53
C ALA A 80 -43.63 -3.79 5.30
N CYS A 81 -43.79 -5.06 4.89
CA CYS A 81 -43.15 -6.23 5.51
C CYS A 81 -41.87 -6.69 4.78
N THR A 82 -41.60 -6.24 3.55
CA THR A 82 -40.42 -6.67 2.76
C THR A 82 -39.19 -5.80 2.97
N GLN A 83 -39.35 -4.65 3.63
CA GLN A 83 -38.31 -3.63 3.67
C GLN A 83 -37.17 -3.91 4.67
N CYS A 84 -37.31 -4.82 5.64
CA CYS A 84 -36.26 -5.09 6.65
C CYS A 84 -36.23 -6.53 7.24
N HIS A 85 -36.64 -7.58 6.51
CA HIS A 85 -36.58 -9.02 6.90
C HIS A 85 -37.68 -9.58 7.83
N ASP A 86 -38.26 -10.71 7.44
CA ASP A 86 -38.39 -11.86 8.35
C ASP A 86 -38.45 -13.17 7.52
N PRO A 87 -37.40 -14.02 7.50
CA PRO A 87 -37.45 -15.31 6.82
C PRO A 87 -38.53 -16.25 7.38
N HIS A 88 -39.03 -16.03 8.61
CA HIS A 88 -40.16 -16.76 9.17
C HIS A 88 -41.53 -16.19 8.76
N ALA A 89 -41.58 -15.02 8.11
CA ALA A 89 -42.78 -14.48 7.49
C ALA A 89 -42.90 -14.85 6.00
N ALA A 90 -41.84 -15.39 5.39
CA ALA A 90 -41.85 -15.79 3.99
C ALA A 90 -42.94 -16.86 3.67
N SER A 91 -43.37 -17.64 4.66
CA SER A 91 -44.51 -18.57 4.54
C SER A 91 -45.89 -17.89 4.49
N LYS A 92 -45.97 -16.55 4.52
CA LYS A 92 -47.22 -15.77 4.51
C LYS A 92 -47.54 -15.14 3.14
N PHE A 93 -46.68 -15.30 2.13
CA PHE A 93 -46.93 -14.82 0.78
C PHE A 93 -47.70 -15.86 -0.06
N ASP A 94 -48.63 -15.39 -0.89
CA ASP A 94 -49.29 -16.22 -1.91
C ASP A 94 -48.37 -16.33 -3.12
N GLU A 95 -47.63 -17.43 -3.22
CA GLU A 95 -46.63 -17.68 -4.27
C GLU A 95 -47.22 -17.64 -5.69
N ASP A 96 -48.52 -17.93 -5.83
CA ASP A 96 -49.23 -17.89 -7.11
C ASP A 96 -49.46 -16.44 -7.60
N ALA A 97 -49.47 -15.46 -6.69
CA ALA A 97 -49.66 -14.04 -7.02
C ALA A 97 -48.35 -13.33 -7.41
N LEU A 98 -47.21 -13.76 -6.86
CA LEU A 98 -45.90 -13.13 -7.07
C LEU A 98 -45.12 -13.73 -8.25
N GLY A 99 -45.44 -14.96 -8.67
CA GLY A 99 -44.74 -15.64 -9.76
C GLY A 99 -43.32 -16.12 -9.42
N PHE A 100 -42.90 -15.97 -8.16
CA PHE A 100 -41.68 -16.53 -7.57
C PHE A 100 -41.91 -16.81 -6.07
N SER A 101 -41.06 -17.63 -5.43
CA SER A 101 -41.17 -17.97 -4.01
C SER A 101 -40.26 -17.06 -3.16
N PRO A 102 -40.81 -16.19 -2.30
CA PRO A 102 -40.01 -15.38 -1.37
C PRO A 102 -39.24 -16.23 -0.35
N VAL A 103 -39.80 -17.37 0.08
CA VAL A 103 -39.07 -18.39 0.87
C VAL A 103 -37.93 -18.96 0.05
N GLY A 104 -38.17 -19.22 -1.24
CA GLY A 104 -37.17 -19.67 -2.20
C GLY A 104 -36.00 -18.70 -2.30
N ILE A 105 -36.26 -17.40 -2.46
CA ILE A 105 -35.22 -16.36 -2.55
C ILE A 105 -34.47 -16.19 -1.23
N ALA A 106 -35.17 -16.12 -0.10
CA ALA A 106 -34.52 -15.98 1.22
C ALA A 106 -33.73 -17.25 1.62
N SER A 107 -34.17 -18.42 1.17
CA SER A 107 -33.42 -19.67 1.31
C SER A 107 -32.27 -19.74 0.32
N GLU A 108 -32.43 -19.23 -0.90
CA GLU A 108 -31.36 -19.14 -1.89
C GLU A 108 -30.26 -18.24 -1.34
N TRP A 109 -30.57 -17.01 -0.94
CA TRP A 109 -29.61 -16.05 -0.39
C TRP A 109 -28.98 -16.54 0.93
N GLY A 110 -29.75 -17.13 1.83
CA GLY A 110 -29.24 -17.68 3.08
C GLY A 110 -28.42 -18.97 2.93
N ASN A 111 -28.44 -19.61 1.75
CA ASN A 111 -27.59 -20.77 1.44
C ASN A 111 -26.57 -20.45 0.34
N THR A 112 -26.48 -19.20 -0.12
CA THR A 112 -25.46 -18.77 -1.07
C THR A 112 -24.16 -18.59 -0.30
N GLU A 113 -23.30 -19.62 -0.33
CA GLU A 113 -21.96 -19.55 0.26
C GLU A 113 -21.21 -18.32 -0.26
N GLY A 114 -20.62 -17.54 0.66
CA GLY A 114 -19.81 -16.36 0.33
C GLY A 114 -20.56 -15.02 0.34
N PHE A 115 -21.89 -15.04 0.37
CA PHE A 115 -22.73 -13.83 0.43
C PHE A 115 -22.70 -13.17 1.82
N HIS A 116 -22.63 -11.83 1.91
CA HIS A 116 -22.68 -11.12 3.21
C HIS A 116 -24.00 -11.33 3.97
N GLY A 117 -25.05 -11.77 3.28
CA GLY A 117 -26.31 -12.21 3.88
C GLY A 117 -26.42 -13.72 4.12
N ASP A 118 -25.33 -14.49 4.06
CA ASP A 118 -25.29 -15.92 4.42
C ASP A 118 -25.39 -16.11 5.94
N TYR A 119 -26.60 -15.92 6.45
CA TYR A 119 -26.93 -16.04 7.88
C TYR A 119 -26.90 -17.47 8.41
N LEU A 120 -26.77 -18.48 7.54
CA LEU A 120 -26.65 -19.88 7.95
C LEU A 120 -25.19 -20.32 8.11
N SER A 121 -24.23 -19.50 7.67
CA SER A 121 -22.81 -19.77 7.87
C SER A 121 -22.40 -19.77 9.34
N GLU A 122 -21.37 -20.55 9.67
CA GLU A 122 -20.80 -20.68 11.02
C GLU A 122 -20.42 -19.32 11.61
N ALA A 123 -19.99 -18.37 10.77
CA ALA A 123 -19.56 -17.03 11.19
C ALA A 123 -20.63 -16.28 12.00
N PHE A 124 -21.92 -16.42 11.68
CA PHE A 124 -23.01 -15.74 12.39
C PHE A 124 -23.59 -16.54 13.56
N GLY A 125 -23.09 -17.76 13.80
CA GLY A 125 -23.56 -18.66 14.87
C GLY A 125 -22.94 -18.40 16.26
N HIS A 126 -21.97 -17.48 16.38
CA HIS A 126 -21.13 -17.33 17.57
C HIS A 126 -21.46 -16.14 18.49
N GLY A 127 -22.52 -15.37 18.21
CA GLY A 127 -23.02 -14.32 19.13
C GLY A 127 -22.09 -13.13 19.32
N CYS A 128 -21.33 -12.75 18.29
CA CYS A 128 -20.41 -11.59 18.34
C CYS A 128 -20.92 -10.45 17.46
N THR A 129 -21.57 -9.46 18.06
CA THR A 129 -22.39 -8.45 17.37
C THR A 129 -21.69 -7.41 16.49
N PRO A 130 -20.46 -6.90 16.76
CA PRO A 130 -20.00 -5.69 16.07
C PRO A 130 -19.94 -5.83 14.55
N CYS A 131 -19.60 -7.04 14.06
CA CYS A 131 -19.54 -7.37 12.63
C CYS A 131 -20.42 -8.55 12.21
N HIS A 132 -21.21 -9.10 13.15
CA HIS A 132 -22.13 -10.20 12.88
C HIS A 132 -23.57 -9.88 13.32
N SER A 133 -23.91 -8.60 13.39
CA SER A 133 -25.29 -8.11 13.53
C SER A 133 -25.45 -6.77 12.79
N PRO A 134 -26.61 -6.48 12.18
CA PRO A 134 -26.95 -5.16 11.64
C PRO A 134 -26.79 -4.06 12.67
N GLU A 135 -27.33 -4.26 13.87
CA GLU A 135 -27.35 -3.26 14.93
C GLU A 135 -25.92 -2.93 15.36
N GLY A 136 -25.07 -3.96 15.53
CA GLY A 136 -23.66 -3.76 15.86
C GLY A 136 -22.91 -2.97 14.78
N LEU A 137 -23.11 -3.26 13.50
CA LEU A 137 -22.44 -2.50 12.44
C LEU A 137 -22.99 -1.07 12.36
N ILE A 138 -24.29 -0.86 12.55
CA ILE A 138 -24.91 0.46 12.61
C ILE A 138 -24.36 1.29 13.78
N GLU A 139 -24.22 0.68 14.95
CA GLU A 139 -23.66 1.32 16.14
C GLU A 139 -22.17 1.66 15.93
N LEU A 140 -21.38 0.72 15.40
CA LEU A 140 -19.97 0.96 15.07
C LEU A 140 -19.79 2.09 14.07
N THR A 141 -20.57 2.10 12.99
CA THR A 141 -20.52 3.14 11.94
C THR A 141 -20.95 4.52 12.46
N ALA A 142 -21.84 4.57 13.45
CA ALA A 142 -22.21 5.78 14.18
C ALA A 142 -21.16 6.20 15.24
N GLY A 143 -20.07 5.44 15.42
CA GLY A 143 -19.01 5.72 16.39
C GLY A 143 -19.32 5.29 17.82
N ALA A 144 -20.33 4.44 18.03
CA ALA A 144 -20.68 3.90 19.33
C ALA A 144 -19.80 2.69 19.70
N THR A 145 -19.68 2.42 21.01
CA THR A 145 -19.05 1.20 21.51
C THR A 145 -20.10 0.10 21.60
N VAL A 146 -19.89 -1.00 20.88
CA VAL A 146 -20.81 -2.14 20.82
C VAL A 146 -20.41 -3.20 21.84
N ASP A 147 -21.38 -3.67 22.63
CA ASP A 147 -21.16 -4.81 23.53
C ASP A 147 -21.06 -6.11 22.72
N VAL A 148 -19.90 -6.77 22.80
CA VAL A 148 -19.60 -8.04 22.14
C VAL A 148 -20.43 -9.23 22.66
N ALA A 149 -21.10 -9.08 23.80
CA ALA A 149 -21.82 -10.15 24.50
C ALA A 149 -23.35 -10.08 24.33
N SER A 150 -23.81 -9.74 23.13
CA SER A 150 -25.24 -9.72 22.79
C SER A 150 -25.68 -11.06 22.16
N THR A 151 -26.95 -11.44 22.39
CA THR A 151 -27.58 -12.64 21.82
C THR A 151 -28.21 -12.40 20.44
N GLU A 152 -28.06 -11.20 19.87
CA GLU A 152 -28.51 -10.86 18.52
C GLU A 152 -27.60 -11.59 17.51
N THR A 153 -28.14 -12.63 16.86
CA THR A 153 -27.48 -13.36 15.78
C THR A 153 -28.30 -13.21 14.50
N THR A 154 -28.37 -11.98 14.00
CA THR A 154 -29.12 -11.60 12.79
C THR A 154 -28.15 -11.34 11.63
N PRO A 155 -28.50 -11.68 10.37
CA PRO A 155 -27.67 -11.38 9.19
C PRO A 155 -27.34 -9.90 9.10
N ILE A 156 -26.20 -9.53 8.49
CA ILE A 156 -25.98 -8.16 8.02
C ILE A 156 -27.10 -7.81 7.04
N ALA A 157 -27.93 -6.83 7.41
CA ALA A 157 -29.07 -6.35 6.63
C ALA A 157 -28.64 -5.22 5.70
N CYS A 158 -29.43 -4.94 4.65
CA CYS A 158 -29.15 -3.89 3.67
C CYS A 158 -28.84 -2.53 4.35
N VAL A 159 -29.59 -2.20 5.40
CA VAL A 159 -29.46 -0.95 6.17
C VAL A 159 -28.14 -0.81 6.93
N ALA A 160 -27.38 -1.90 7.09
CA ALA A 160 -26.07 -1.85 7.72
C ALA A 160 -25.03 -1.19 6.80
N CYS A 161 -25.23 -1.28 5.49
CA CYS A 161 -24.34 -0.70 4.47
C CYS A 161 -24.97 0.49 3.72
N HIS A 162 -26.29 0.63 3.75
CA HIS A 162 -27.04 1.68 3.04
C HIS A 162 -27.83 2.57 4.00
N ASP A 163 -27.85 3.86 3.73
CA ASP A 163 -28.77 4.77 4.41
C ASP A 163 -30.18 4.69 3.77
N LEU A 164 -31.20 4.67 4.61
CA LEU A 164 -32.59 4.77 4.15
C LEU A 164 -32.90 6.24 3.85
N GLN A 165 -33.09 6.57 2.59
CA GLN A 165 -33.55 7.91 2.22
C GLN A 165 -35.07 8.01 2.35
N ALA A 166 -35.53 9.11 2.94
CA ALA A 166 -36.91 9.53 2.75
C ALA A 166 -37.12 9.82 1.25
N PRO A 167 -38.28 9.49 0.65
CA PRO A 167 -38.54 9.74 -0.76
C PRO A 167 -38.24 11.20 -1.12
N ASP A 168 -37.37 11.41 -2.11
CA ASP A 168 -37.04 12.74 -2.61
C ASP A 168 -38.29 13.38 -3.21
N VAL A 169 -38.69 14.52 -2.66
CA VAL A 169 -39.87 15.26 -3.11
C VAL A 169 -39.56 16.18 -4.30
N ASP A 170 -38.30 16.29 -4.74
CA ASP A 170 -37.89 17.37 -5.65
C ASP A 170 -37.18 16.98 -6.97
N ASP A 171 -36.91 15.70 -7.32
CA ASP A 171 -36.23 15.39 -8.61
C ASP A 171 -36.98 14.46 -9.60
N ILE A 172 -37.55 15.16 -10.61
CA ILE A 172 -37.58 14.89 -12.07
C ILE A 172 -38.09 13.52 -12.54
N ASP A 173 -39.42 13.32 -12.48
CA ASP A 173 -40.15 12.89 -13.69
C ASP A 173 -41.63 13.31 -13.73
N GLY A 174 -42.07 14.15 -12.78
CA GLY A 174 -43.46 14.59 -12.71
C GLY A 174 -44.44 13.46 -12.36
N ASP A 175 -43.93 12.30 -11.97
CA ASP A 175 -44.70 11.31 -11.25
C ASP A 175 -44.86 11.76 -9.79
N THR A 176 -46.09 11.68 -9.29
CA THR A 176 -46.44 12.15 -7.94
C THR A 176 -46.74 10.98 -7.01
N ASP A 177 -46.39 9.75 -7.42
CA ASP A 177 -46.45 8.58 -6.57
C ASP A 177 -45.20 8.49 -5.67
N THR A 178 -45.21 9.28 -4.60
CA THR A 178 -44.09 9.46 -3.65
C THR A 178 -44.14 8.47 -2.49
N THR A 179 -44.44 7.19 -2.77
CA THR A 179 -44.57 6.14 -1.74
C THR A 179 -43.44 5.13 -1.70
N GLU A 180 -42.45 5.21 -2.61
CA GLU A 180 -41.34 4.27 -2.69
C GLU A 180 -40.16 4.76 -1.83
N ILE A 181 -39.81 4.00 -0.78
CA ILE A 181 -38.53 4.16 -0.09
C ILE A 181 -37.47 3.57 -1.00
N VAL A 182 -36.56 4.40 -1.50
CA VAL A 182 -35.43 3.97 -2.31
C VAL A 182 -34.25 3.71 -1.38
N LEU A 183 -33.54 2.59 -1.55
CA LEU A 183 -32.24 2.39 -0.90
C LEU A 183 -31.32 3.52 -1.36
N GLY A 184 -30.88 4.35 -0.42
CA GLY A 184 -30.06 5.52 -0.70
C GLY A 184 -28.60 5.19 -1.01
N TYR A 185 -27.77 6.23 -0.99
CA TYR A 185 -26.31 6.11 -1.10
C TYR A 185 -25.73 5.18 -0.01
N LEU A 186 -24.47 4.76 -0.21
CA LEU A 186 -23.68 4.06 0.81
C LEU A 186 -23.75 4.83 2.14
N ARG A 187 -23.73 4.09 3.24
CA ARG A 187 -23.81 4.66 4.59
C ARG A 187 -22.72 5.70 4.80
N GLU A 188 -23.12 6.92 5.16
CA GLU A 188 -22.19 8.00 5.46
C GLU A 188 -21.63 7.88 6.88
N PHE A 189 -20.31 8.10 7.02
CA PHE A 189 -19.65 8.15 8.32
C PHE A 189 -19.58 9.58 8.86
N PRO A 190 -19.59 9.77 10.20
CA PRO A 190 -19.52 11.10 10.79
C PRO A 190 -18.19 11.83 10.53
N ASN A 191 -17.14 11.08 10.17
CA ASN A 191 -15.83 11.57 9.76
C ASN A 191 -15.11 10.49 8.91
N ASN A 192 -13.97 10.86 8.35
CA ASN A 192 -13.13 9.97 7.52
C ASN A 192 -12.02 9.27 8.33
N GLU A 193 -11.97 9.48 9.65
CA GLU A 193 -10.96 8.89 10.53
C GLU A 193 -11.28 7.41 10.80
N PHE A 194 -10.27 6.54 10.73
CA PHE A 194 -10.38 5.13 11.07
C PHE A 194 -9.22 4.73 11.99
N THR A 195 -9.50 3.94 13.03
CA THR A 195 -8.49 3.43 13.97
C THR A 195 -8.38 1.92 13.83
N PHE A 196 -7.21 1.44 13.42
CA PHE A 196 -6.91 0.02 13.32
C PHE A 196 -6.79 -0.62 14.72
N PRO A 197 -6.95 -1.95 14.83
CA PRO A 197 -6.77 -2.67 16.10
C PRO A 197 -5.40 -2.49 16.77
N SER A 198 -4.37 -2.14 15.99
CA SER A 198 -3.03 -1.80 16.50
C SER A 198 -3.00 -0.51 17.32
N GLY A 199 -4.03 0.34 17.21
CA GLY A 199 -4.12 1.69 17.75
C GLY A 199 -3.69 2.80 16.78
N LYS A 200 -3.22 2.45 15.56
CA LYS A 200 -2.89 3.42 14.52
C LYS A 200 -4.17 4.06 13.96
N MET A 201 -4.17 5.38 13.81
CA MET A 201 -5.28 6.14 13.24
C MET A 201 -4.87 6.72 11.89
N ILE A 202 -5.76 6.61 10.92
CA ILE A 202 -5.64 7.23 9.60
C ILE A 202 -6.85 8.12 9.31
N ASP A 203 -6.67 9.12 8.44
CA ASP A 203 -7.76 9.87 7.82
C ASP A 203 -7.86 9.42 6.36
N LEU A 204 -8.92 8.70 5.99
CA LEU A 204 -9.10 8.18 4.63
C LEU A 204 -9.30 9.31 3.60
N GLY A 205 -9.64 10.53 4.03
CA GLY A 205 -10.08 11.57 3.12
C GLY A 205 -11.49 11.32 2.59
N ALA A 206 -12.02 12.31 1.86
CA ALA A 206 -13.39 12.25 1.36
C ALA A 206 -13.55 11.28 0.19
N ASP A 207 -12.50 11.14 -0.63
CA ASP A 207 -12.55 10.33 -1.86
C ASP A 207 -12.46 8.83 -1.57
N ASP A 208 -11.85 8.43 -0.44
CA ASP A 208 -11.69 7.01 -0.07
C ASP A 208 -12.53 6.65 1.18
N ALA A 209 -13.48 7.49 1.56
CA ALA A 209 -14.32 7.30 2.74
C ALA A 209 -15.15 6.00 2.68
N ASP A 210 -15.49 5.53 1.48
CA ASP A 210 -16.26 4.31 1.26
C ASP A 210 -15.52 3.06 1.77
N ASN A 211 -14.19 3.06 1.77
CA ASN A 211 -13.39 1.96 2.33
C ASN A 211 -13.66 1.76 3.82
N LYS A 212 -14.09 2.80 4.54
CA LYS A 212 -14.35 2.74 5.98
C LYS A 212 -15.41 1.71 6.35
N LEU A 213 -16.40 1.49 5.47
CA LEU A 213 -17.42 0.45 5.65
C LEU A 213 -16.78 -0.94 5.71
N CYS A 214 -15.93 -1.25 4.75
CA CYS A 214 -15.23 -2.53 4.68
C CYS A 214 -14.24 -2.68 5.85
N LEU A 215 -13.44 -1.63 6.12
CA LEU A 215 -12.41 -1.63 7.16
C LEU A 215 -12.98 -1.82 8.57
N THR A 216 -14.22 -1.39 8.82
CA THR A 216 -14.89 -1.57 10.12
C THR A 216 -14.89 -3.03 10.59
N CYS A 217 -14.96 -3.98 9.65
CA CYS A 217 -14.95 -5.41 9.95
C CYS A 217 -13.74 -6.17 9.42
N HIS A 218 -13.22 -5.76 8.26
CA HIS A 218 -12.13 -6.46 7.58
C HIS A 218 -10.73 -5.98 7.99
N SER A 219 -10.58 -5.31 9.14
CA SER A 219 -9.27 -4.89 9.67
C SER A 219 -8.66 -5.85 10.70
N GLY A 220 -9.36 -6.94 11.02
CA GLY A 220 -9.00 -7.81 12.13
C GLY A 220 -9.39 -7.22 13.50
N ARG A 221 -8.87 -7.81 14.59
CA ARG A 221 -9.18 -7.43 15.98
C ARG A 221 -7.97 -7.28 16.89
N ASN A 222 -6.79 -7.65 16.40
CA ASN A 222 -5.51 -7.47 17.08
C ASN A 222 -4.48 -6.93 16.09
N GLY A 223 -3.37 -6.39 16.61
CA GLY A 223 -2.23 -5.90 15.82
C GLY A 223 -0.90 -6.30 16.48
N GLY A 224 0.24 -5.97 15.88
CA GLY A 224 1.56 -6.27 16.47
C GLY A 224 1.73 -5.76 17.91
N SER A 225 1.09 -4.64 18.25
CA SER A 225 1.08 -4.08 19.61
C SER A 225 0.41 -4.98 20.67
N SER A 226 -0.51 -5.86 20.26
CA SER A 226 -1.10 -6.87 21.16
C SER A 226 -0.08 -7.94 21.56
N VAL A 227 0.80 -8.34 20.63
CA VAL A 227 1.89 -9.28 20.87
C VAL A 227 2.93 -8.65 21.79
N ASP A 228 3.31 -7.40 21.57
CA ASP A 228 4.22 -6.67 22.47
C ASP A 228 3.63 -6.55 23.88
N THR A 229 2.31 -6.33 23.98
CA THR A 229 1.60 -6.27 25.27
C THR A 229 1.66 -7.61 25.99
N GLU A 230 1.42 -8.71 25.28
CA GLU A 230 1.55 -10.06 25.84
C GLU A 230 2.97 -10.31 26.34
N ILE A 231 3.98 -10.06 25.49
CA ILE A 231 5.41 -10.23 25.82
C ILE A 231 5.80 -9.41 27.05
N ALA A 232 5.29 -8.19 27.18
CA ALA A 232 5.58 -7.31 28.30
C ALA A 232 4.79 -7.63 29.58
N SER A 233 3.65 -8.31 29.46
CA SER A 233 2.77 -8.63 30.59
C SER A 233 3.29 -9.79 31.44
N GLU A 234 4.11 -10.65 30.86
CA GLU A 234 4.84 -11.69 31.57
C GLU A 234 6.12 -11.11 32.18
N ASP A 235 5.96 -10.50 33.35
CA ASP A 235 7.08 -10.03 34.19
C ASP A 235 8.04 -11.22 34.43
N LEU A 236 9.18 -11.21 33.74
CA LEU A 236 10.24 -12.20 33.85
C LEU A 236 10.58 -12.42 35.33
N ASP A 237 10.60 -13.67 35.79
CA ASP A 237 11.19 -13.95 37.10
C ASP A 237 12.71 -13.60 37.09
N ASP A 238 13.35 -13.54 38.26
CA ASP A 238 14.79 -13.19 38.41
C ASP A 238 15.74 -14.11 37.58
N ASP A 239 15.20 -15.17 36.94
CA ASP A 239 15.88 -16.15 36.12
C ASP A 239 15.51 -16.07 34.61
N GLY A 240 14.58 -15.19 34.21
CA GLY A 240 14.21 -14.92 32.82
C GLY A 240 13.13 -15.85 32.24
N LEU A 241 12.26 -16.44 33.06
CA LEU A 241 11.15 -17.30 32.61
C LEU A 241 9.79 -16.70 33.06
N ALA A 242 8.76 -16.86 32.22
CA ALA A 242 7.40 -16.37 32.45
C ALA A 242 6.68 -17.04 33.65
N ASP A 243 5.75 -16.34 34.30
CA ASP A 243 5.08 -16.70 35.58
C ASP A 243 4.02 -17.84 35.49
N ASP A 244 3.86 -18.46 34.32
CA ASP A 244 3.38 -19.85 34.18
C ASP A 244 4.20 -20.68 33.16
N GLY A 245 5.02 -20.00 32.35
CA GLY A 245 5.98 -20.55 31.39
C GLY A 245 5.53 -20.44 29.93
N GLU A 246 4.30 -20.03 29.62
CA GLU A 246 3.71 -20.06 28.28
C GLU A 246 2.92 -18.77 27.92
N TYR A 247 3.25 -18.14 26.79
CA TYR A 247 2.55 -16.97 26.26
C TYR A 247 1.14 -17.29 25.75
N ASN A 248 0.18 -16.38 25.97
CA ASN A 248 -1.15 -16.47 25.38
C ASN A 248 -1.13 -16.01 23.91
N PHE A 249 -1.61 -16.88 23.03
CA PHE A 249 -1.65 -16.58 21.61
C PHE A 249 -2.66 -15.48 21.26
N GLN A 250 -2.19 -14.43 20.56
CA GLN A 250 -3.01 -13.30 20.12
C GLN A 250 -3.67 -13.59 18.77
N ASN A 251 -4.99 -13.39 18.67
CA ASN A 251 -5.75 -13.77 17.47
C ASN A 251 -6.14 -12.54 16.62
N ILE A 252 -5.52 -12.36 15.45
CA ILE A 252 -5.85 -11.23 14.54
C ILE A 252 -7.29 -11.23 14.04
N HIS A 253 -8.00 -12.36 14.14
CA HIS A 253 -9.34 -12.59 13.60
C HIS A 253 -9.38 -12.69 12.06
N TYR A 254 -10.50 -13.15 11.50
CA TYR A 254 -10.60 -13.58 10.10
C TYR A 254 -10.80 -12.41 9.13
N ARG A 255 -10.33 -12.61 7.89
CA ARG A 255 -10.48 -11.70 6.74
C ARG A 255 -9.96 -10.30 7.04
N ALA A 256 -8.77 -10.22 7.62
CA ALA A 256 -8.11 -8.98 8.03
C ALA A 256 -7.46 -8.23 6.84
N ALA A 257 -8.16 -8.12 5.71
CA ALA A 257 -7.67 -7.48 4.48
C ALA A 257 -7.16 -6.05 4.70
N GLY A 258 -7.81 -5.26 5.56
CA GLY A 258 -7.40 -3.91 5.93
C GLY A 258 -6.05 -3.88 6.66
N ALA A 259 -5.73 -4.91 7.44
CA ALA A 259 -4.43 -5.03 8.10
C ALA A 259 -3.30 -5.27 7.09
N SER A 260 -3.55 -6.12 6.08
CA SER A 260 -2.60 -6.39 4.99
C SER A 260 -2.46 -5.19 4.06
N LEU A 261 -3.59 -4.70 3.51
CA LEU A 261 -3.63 -3.64 2.50
C LEU A 261 -2.87 -2.39 2.96
N PHE A 262 -3.12 -1.93 4.19
CA PHE A 262 -2.50 -0.71 4.73
C PHE A 262 -1.10 -0.91 5.32
N GLY A 263 -0.59 -2.14 5.40
CA GLY A 263 0.77 -2.44 5.84
C GLY A 263 1.15 -1.75 7.16
N ASN A 264 2.28 -1.03 7.16
CA ASN A 264 2.80 -0.31 8.34
C ASN A 264 1.86 0.80 8.88
N MET A 265 0.93 1.30 8.06
CA MET A 265 -0.07 2.28 8.49
C MET A 265 -1.14 1.63 9.37
N ALA A 266 -1.44 0.35 9.12
CA ALA A 266 -2.31 -0.44 9.98
C ALA A 266 -1.55 -1.14 11.11
N ALA A 267 -0.28 -1.50 10.91
CA ALA A 267 0.54 -2.27 11.86
C ALA A 267 -0.20 -3.52 12.39
N GLY A 268 -0.90 -4.21 11.49
CA GLY A 268 -1.71 -5.38 11.82
C GLY A 268 -0.87 -6.63 12.03
N GLY A 269 0.24 -6.77 11.29
CA GLY A 269 1.28 -7.76 11.53
C GLY A 269 2.19 -7.39 12.70
N TYR A 270 3.03 -8.33 13.12
CA TYR A 270 4.14 -8.08 14.03
C TYR A 270 5.38 -7.61 13.26
N GLU A 271 5.70 -6.33 13.43
CA GLU A 271 6.82 -5.66 12.77
C GLU A 271 8.05 -5.68 13.68
N PHE A 272 9.15 -6.25 13.19
CA PHE A 272 10.36 -6.45 13.98
C PHE A 272 11.14 -5.14 14.16
N ALA A 273 11.68 -4.94 15.37
CA ALA A 273 12.38 -3.72 15.73
C ALA A 273 13.59 -3.45 14.81
N GLY A 274 13.69 -2.21 14.31
CA GLY A 274 14.76 -1.77 13.43
C GLY A 274 14.60 -2.18 11.96
N LYS A 275 13.47 -2.80 11.60
CA LYS A 275 13.04 -3.01 10.22
C LYS A 275 12.01 -1.96 9.83
N SER A 276 11.99 -1.63 8.55
CA SER A 276 10.94 -0.85 7.89
C SER A 276 10.03 -1.79 7.11
N TYR A 277 8.79 -1.36 6.91
CA TYR A 277 7.75 -2.14 6.26
C TYR A 277 6.99 -1.31 5.23
N ALA A 278 6.50 -1.97 4.19
CA ALA A 278 5.68 -1.35 3.15
C ALA A 278 4.45 -0.65 3.77
N SER A 279 4.09 0.52 3.22
CA SER A 279 2.84 1.22 3.58
C SER A 279 1.66 0.60 2.84
N LYS A 280 0.53 1.32 2.78
CA LYS A 280 -0.59 0.95 1.92
C LYS A 280 -0.10 0.61 0.51
N PHE A 281 -0.46 -0.57 0.03
CA PHE A 281 -0.29 -0.90 -1.38
C PHE A 281 -1.18 0.02 -2.22
N GLU A 282 -0.59 0.62 -3.24
CA GLU A 282 -1.25 1.53 -4.16
C GLU A 282 -1.43 0.81 -5.48
N HIS A 283 -2.67 0.48 -5.78
CA HIS A 283 -3.03 0.05 -7.12
C HIS A 283 -3.18 1.30 -8.02
N VAL A 284 -3.46 1.14 -9.31
CA VAL A 284 -3.78 2.29 -10.17
C VAL A 284 -5.01 3.03 -9.63
N ASP A 285 -5.09 4.35 -9.79
CA ASP A 285 -6.12 5.19 -9.15
C ASP A 285 -7.56 4.77 -9.48
N SER A 286 -7.73 4.08 -10.61
CA SER A 286 -9.00 3.53 -11.08
C SER A 286 -9.45 2.24 -10.39
N ASN A 287 -8.59 1.59 -9.61
CA ASN A 287 -8.82 0.30 -8.98
C ASN A 287 -8.10 0.20 -7.61
N ASP A 288 -8.21 1.23 -6.77
CA ASP A 288 -7.54 1.35 -5.45
C ASP A 288 -8.52 1.27 -4.25
N LEU A 289 -9.83 1.11 -4.50
CA LEU A 289 -10.89 0.94 -3.49
C LEU A 289 -11.39 -0.51 -3.41
N CYS A 290 -11.89 -0.92 -2.23
CA CYS A 290 -12.37 -2.29 -2.01
C CYS A 290 -13.48 -2.69 -3.01
N VAL A 291 -14.42 -1.77 -3.28
CA VAL A 291 -15.61 -2.02 -4.13
C VAL A 291 -15.31 -2.02 -5.63
N GLU A 292 -14.12 -1.57 -6.04
CA GLU A 292 -13.67 -1.62 -7.42
C GLU A 292 -13.23 -3.04 -7.79
N CYS A 293 -12.77 -3.81 -6.80
CA CYS A 293 -12.37 -5.21 -6.99
C CYS A 293 -13.40 -6.21 -6.46
N HIS A 294 -14.09 -5.89 -5.35
CA HIS A 294 -15.02 -6.81 -4.69
C HIS A 294 -16.47 -6.39 -4.88
N ASN A 295 -17.33 -7.38 -5.16
CA ASN A 295 -18.76 -7.19 -5.06
C ASN A 295 -19.18 -7.13 -3.59
N PRO A 296 -19.72 -6.00 -3.09
CA PRO A 296 -20.08 -5.86 -1.67
C PRO A 296 -21.19 -6.82 -1.25
N HIS A 297 -21.96 -7.37 -2.19
CA HIS A 297 -23.04 -8.31 -1.90
C HIS A 297 -22.52 -9.75 -1.87
N SER A 298 -21.95 -10.24 -2.98
CA SER A 298 -21.50 -11.63 -3.10
C SER A 298 -20.15 -11.90 -2.46
N GLY A 299 -19.35 -10.87 -2.15
CA GLY A 299 -17.97 -11.01 -1.67
C GLY A 299 -16.98 -11.47 -2.75
N GLU A 300 -17.47 -11.82 -3.94
CA GLU A 300 -16.67 -12.29 -5.07
C GLU A 300 -15.90 -11.12 -5.72
N LEU A 301 -14.77 -11.45 -6.34
CA LEU A 301 -14.01 -10.52 -7.17
C LEU A 301 -14.70 -10.29 -8.52
N TYR A 302 -14.64 -9.05 -8.98
CA TYR A 302 -14.96 -8.69 -10.35
C TYR A 302 -13.80 -9.07 -11.29
N LEU A 303 -13.81 -10.31 -11.80
CA LEU A 303 -12.71 -10.82 -12.65
C LEU A 303 -12.65 -10.13 -14.02
N VAL A 304 -13.80 -9.90 -14.65
CA VAL A 304 -13.94 -9.26 -15.98
C VAL A 304 -14.92 -8.09 -16.00
N ASP A 305 -15.82 -8.02 -15.02
CA ASP A 305 -16.71 -6.87 -14.86
C ASP A 305 -15.90 -5.71 -14.27
N PRO A 306 -16.12 -4.46 -14.68
CA PRO A 306 -15.47 -3.32 -14.05
C PRO A 306 -15.91 -3.04 -12.60
N GLY A 307 -16.99 -3.67 -12.11
CA GLY A 307 -17.51 -3.40 -10.78
C GLY A 307 -17.91 -1.93 -10.63
N PHE A 308 -17.44 -1.28 -9.56
CA PHE A 308 -17.53 0.18 -9.39
C PHE A 308 -16.35 0.94 -10.01
N GLY A 309 -15.30 0.25 -10.45
CA GLY A 309 -14.18 0.83 -11.18
C GLY A 309 -14.48 0.98 -12.68
N PRO A 310 -13.49 1.38 -13.50
CA PRO A 310 -13.65 1.48 -14.95
C PRO A 310 -13.33 0.18 -15.70
N THR A 311 -12.59 -0.76 -15.10
CA THR A 311 -12.14 -2.02 -15.75
C THR A 311 -12.02 -3.17 -14.74
N GLY A 312 -12.28 -4.40 -15.20
CA GLY A 312 -12.03 -5.63 -14.44
C GLY A 312 -10.56 -6.07 -14.49
N CYS A 313 -10.21 -7.12 -13.73
CA CYS A 313 -8.83 -7.61 -13.62
C CYS A 313 -8.22 -7.99 -14.98
N ASP A 314 -8.99 -8.64 -15.86
CA ASP A 314 -8.54 -9.17 -17.15
C ASP A 314 -8.00 -8.12 -18.12
N ASN A 315 -8.39 -6.85 -17.95
CA ASN A 315 -7.90 -5.74 -18.76
C ASN A 315 -6.39 -5.55 -18.61
N CYS A 316 -5.88 -5.66 -17.38
CA CYS A 316 -4.46 -5.49 -17.07
C CYS A 316 -3.75 -6.82 -16.82
N HIS A 317 -4.48 -7.84 -16.36
CA HIS A 317 -4.00 -9.19 -16.07
C HIS A 317 -4.65 -10.19 -17.04
N PRO A 318 -4.21 -10.25 -18.31
CA PRO A 318 -4.89 -10.99 -19.38
C PRO A 318 -4.90 -12.52 -19.21
N ALA A 319 -4.18 -13.04 -18.21
CA ALA A 319 -4.22 -14.44 -17.83
C ALA A 319 -5.47 -14.80 -17.01
N VAL A 320 -6.14 -13.82 -16.39
CA VAL A 320 -7.40 -14.02 -15.67
C VAL A 320 -8.51 -14.30 -16.68
N ALA A 321 -9.06 -15.51 -16.66
CA ALA A 321 -10.15 -15.90 -17.53
C ALA A 321 -11.52 -15.74 -16.85
N ASP A 322 -12.56 -15.53 -17.64
CA ASP A 322 -13.95 -15.79 -17.25
C ASP A 322 -14.49 -16.92 -18.11
N THR A 323 -14.55 -18.12 -17.53
CA THR A 323 -15.13 -19.30 -18.17
C THR A 323 -16.59 -19.51 -17.78
N GLY A 324 -17.14 -18.62 -16.93
CA GLY A 324 -18.44 -18.74 -16.29
C GLY A 324 -18.43 -19.69 -15.09
N ASN A 325 -17.26 -19.99 -14.52
CA ASN A 325 -17.11 -20.84 -13.34
C ASN A 325 -16.17 -20.19 -12.33
N TYR A 326 -16.71 -19.27 -11.53
CA TYR A 326 -15.97 -18.45 -10.59
C TYR A 326 -15.00 -19.25 -9.70
N ALA A 327 -15.40 -20.41 -9.18
CA ALA A 327 -14.56 -21.24 -8.31
C ALA A 327 -13.28 -21.77 -9.00
N VAL A 328 -13.25 -21.84 -10.32
CA VAL A 328 -12.05 -22.18 -11.11
C VAL A 328 -11.35 -20.90 -11.55
N ASP A 329 -12.10 -19.93 -12.04
CA ASP A 329 -11.59 -18.69 -12.63
C ASP A 329 -10.84 -17.82 -11.59
N ILE A 330 -11.28 -17.81 -10.33
CA ILE A 330 -10.62 -17.10 -9.24
C ILE A 330 -9.19 -17.60 -8.97
N LEU A 331 -8.87 -18.84 -9.36
CA LEU A 331 -7.53 -19.39 -9.17
C LEU A 331 -6.51 -18.72 -10.10
N ASP A 332 -6.92 -18.20 -11.25
CA ASP A 332 -6.03 -17.49 -12.18
C ASP A 332 -5.44 -16.21 -11.56
N VAL A 333 -6.12 -15.63 -10.55
CA VAL A 333 -5.61 -14.47 -9.79
C VAL A 333 -4.33 -14.82 -9.02
N ARG A 334 -4.14 -16.09 -8.65
CA ARG A 334 -2.93 -16.57 -7.95
C ARG A 334 -1.70 -16.56 -8.84
N ASP A 335 -1.89 -16.64 -10.15
CA ASP A 335 -0.81 -16.61 -11.13
C ASP A 335 -0.40 -15.17 -11.49
N ILE A 336 -1.04 -14.15 -10.90
CA ILE A 336 -0.69 -12.74 -11.11
C ILE A 336 0.67 -12.46 -10.47
N ARG A 337 1.58 -11.95 -11.31
CA ARG A 337 2.82 -11.28 -10.93
C ARG A 337 2.93 -10.01 -11.74
N MET A 338 3.45 -8.95 -11.12
CA MET A 338 3.67 -7.67 -11.79
C MET A 338 5.14 -7.31 -11.83
N ASN A 339 5.41 -6.31 -12.65
CA ASN A 339 6.73 -5.80 -12.94
C ASN A 339 7.49 -5.21 -11.74
N GLY A 340 6.77 -4.94 -10.64
CA GLY A 340 7.34 -4.56 -9.36
C GLY A 340 7.55 -5.70 -8.38
N SER A 341 7.46 -6.96 -8.83
CA SER A 341 7.63 -8.13 -7.98
C SER A 341 8.35 -9.29 -8.69
N LEU A 342 9.57 -9.03 -9.14
CA LEU A 342 10.35 -9.93 -10.05
C LEU A 342 11.42 -10.76 -9.34
N GLU A 343 11.54 -10.64 -8.02
CA GLU A 343 12.51 -11.39 -7.23
C GLU A 343 12.01 -12.82 -6.93
N ASP A 344 12.93 -13.69 -6.52
CA ASP A 344 12.68 -15.05 -6.00
C ASP A 344 12.67 -14.92 -4.47
N TYR A 345 11.48 -14.73 -3.88
CA TYR A 345 11.37 -14.34 -2.48
C TYR A 345 11.53 -15.54 -1.55
N ASP A 346 10.98 -16.68 -1.94
CA ASP A 346 11.03 -17.93 -1.18
C ASP A 346 12.33 -18.75 -1.40
N GLY A 347 13.12 -18.40 -2.42
CA GLY A 347 14.42 -19.00 -2.70
C GLY A 347 14.37 -20.39 -3.34
N ASP A 348 13.26 -20.76 -3.98
CA ASP A 348 13.09 -22.05 -4.66
C ASP A 348 13.70 -22.06 -6.08
N GLY A 349 13.98 -20.88 -6.63
CA GLY A 349 14.56 -20.67 -7.95
C GLY A 349 13.55 -20.39 -9.07
N ASP A 350 12.26 -20.21 -8.78
CA ASP A 350 11.19 -19.85 -9.71
C ASP A 350 10.67 -18.42 -9.48
N ASN A 351 11.29 -17.45 -10.13
CA ASN A 351 10.80 -16.07 -10.13
C ASN A 351 9.76 -15.78 -11.22
N THR A 352 9.06 -16.81 -11.72
CA THR A 352 8.06 -16.67 -12.80
C THR A 352 6.64 -17.03 -12.38
N GLU A 353 6.48 -17.68 -11.23
CA GLU A 353 5.17 -17.96 -10.65
C GLU A 353 4.53 -16.73 -10.01
N GLY A 354 3.21 -16.76 -9.78
CA GLY A 354 2.51 -15.63 -9.16
C GLY A 354 2.89 -15.42 -7.69
N ILE A 355 2.66 -14.21 -7.18
CA ILE A 355 3.04 -13.80 -5.81
C ILE A 355 2.33 -14.62 -4.73
N TYR A 356 1.19 -15.24 -5.07
CA TYR A 356 0.54 -16.20 -4.18
C TYR A 356 1.49 -17.33 -3.78
N TYR A 357 2.23 -17.92 -4.71
CA TYR A 357 3.05 -19.11 -4.44
C TYR A 357 4.28 -18.76 -3.58
N GLU A 358 4.93 -17.63 -3.87
CA GLU A 358 5.99 -17.05 -3.03
C GLU A 358 5.55 -16.87 -1.56
N VAL A 359 4.34 -16.34 -1.35
CA VAL A 359 3.77 -16.16 -0.01
C VAL A 359 3.45 -17.51 0.64
N GLU A 360 2.89 -18.46 -0.10
CA GLU A 360 2.50 -19.77 0.44
C GLU A 360 3.71 -20.61 0.84
N ASP A 361 4.78 -20.62 0.05
CA ASP A 361 5.99 -21.38 0.34
C ASP A 361 6.78 -20.78 1.52
N LEU A 362 6.84 -19.45 1.62
CA LEU A 362 7.32 -18.76 2.82
C LEU A 362 6.47 -19.09 4.06
N ARG A 363 5.14 -19.10 3.93
CA ARG A 363 4.19 -19.41 5.02
C ARG A 363 4.35 -20.86 5.48
N ASP A 364 4.44 -21.80 4.56
CA ASP A 364 4.62 -23.22 4.85
C ASP A 364 5.98 -23.47 5.52
N ARG A 365 7.03 -22.78 5.05
CA ARG A 365 8.35 -22.83 5.68
C ARG A 365 8.34 -22.27 7.10
N LEU A 366 7.57 -21.20 7.34
CA LEU A 366 7.41 -20.60 8.67
C LEU A 366 6.64 -21.53 9.60
N LEU A 367 5.55 -22.15 9.14
CA LEU A 367 4.80 -23.14 9.92
C LEU A 367 5.69 -24.31 10.34
N GLN A 368 6.52 -24.81 9.41
CA GLN A 368 7.51 -25.84 9.72
C GLN A 368 8.47 -25.36 10.82
N ALA A 369 9.00 -24.13 10.72
CA ALA A 369 9.90 -23.58 11.74
C ALA A 369 9.22 -23.46 13.11
N ILE A 370 7.95 -23.05 13.14
CA ILE A 370 7.14 -22.94 14.36
C ILE A 370 6.98 -24.33 15.02
N ASP A 371 6.53 -25.33 14.27
CA ASP A 371 6.37 -26.73 14.76
C ASP A 371 7.71 -27.31 15.26
N GLU A 372 8.78 -27.16 14.48
CA GLU A 372 10.12 -27.66 14.84
C GLU A 372 10.75 -26.94 16.03
N SER A 373 10.27 -25.74 16.38
CA SER A 373 10.67 -25.00 17.58
C SER A 373 10.03 -25.54 18.86
N GLY A 374 9.04 -26.42 18.74
CA GLY A 374 8.33 -27.04 19.86
C GLY A 374 6.95 -26.43 20.16
N VAL A 375 6.46 -25.50 19.34
CA VAL A 375 5.09 -24.97 19.45
C VAL A 375 4.09 -26.02 18.98
N ASP A 376 3.01 -26.21 19.72
CA ASP A 376 1.92 -27.12 19.35
C ASP A 376 0.97 -26.42 18.37
N VAL A 377 0.89 -26.92 17.13
CA VAL A 377 -0.09 -26.47 16.13
C VAL A 377 -1.43 -27.19 16.36
N LEU A 378 -2.46 -26.45 16.74
CA LEU A 378 -3.76 -27.02 17.06
C LEU A 378 -4.55 -27.40 15.80
N ALA A 379 -5.18 -28.58 15.81
CA ALA A 379 -5.93 -29.07 14.64
C ALA A 379 -7.26 -28.34 14.43
N GLY A 380 -7.53 -27.90 13.19
CA GLY A 380 -8.84 -27.40 12.75
C GLY A 380 -8.99 -25.87 12.75
N TYR A 381 -8.06 -25.14 13.36
CA TYR A 381 -7.98 -23.68 13.34
C TYR A 381 -6.50 -23.28 13.48
N PRO A 382 -6.03 -22.18 12.88
CA PRO A 382 -4.61 -21.76 12.94
C PRO A 382 -4.28 -21.17 14.33
N TYR A 383 -4.43 -21.96 15.38
CA TYR A 383 -4.10 -21.61 16.77
C TYR A 383 -2.89 -22.39 17.23
N PHE A 384 -2.18 -21.80 18.18
CA PHE A 384 -0.91 -22.27 18.68
C PHE A 384 -0.96 -22.37 20.20
N ASP A 385 -0.30 -23.38 20.73
CA ASP A 385 -0.17 -23.65 22.17
C ASP A 385 1.30 -24.00 22.48
N ASN A 386 1.66 -24.10 23.77
CA ASN A 386 3.05 -24.38 24.20
C ASN A 386 4.06 -23.35 23.62
N ILE A 387 3.70 -22.07 23.64
CA ILE A 387 4.55 -20.96 23.18
C ILE A 387 5.37 -20.46 24.37
N THR A 388 6.67 -20.69 24.39
CA THR A 388 7.52 -20.40 25.56
C THR A 388 8.50 -19.25 25.35
N GLU A 389 8.63 -18.77 24.12
CA GLU A 389 9.60 -17.74 23.72
C GLU A 389 8.92 -16.65 22.90
N ALA A 390 9.33 -15.39 23.09
CA ALA A 390 8.75 -14.25 22.38
C ALA A 390 8.79 -14.42 20.84
N THR A 391 9.90 -14.94 20.30
CA THR A 391 10.05 -15.20 18.87
C THR A 391 9.06 -16.23 18.34
N GLN A 392 8.69 -17.23 19.14
CA GLN A 392 7.64 -18.19 18.77
C GLN A 392 6.29 -17.49 18.65
N LEU A 393 5.94 -16.62 19.62
CA LEU A 393 4.69 -15.86 19.59
C LEU A 393 4.64 -14.92 18.38
N GLN A 394 5.72 -14.19 18.12
CA GLN A 394 5.84 -13.26 16.98
C GLN A 394 5.69 -13.99 15.64
N ALA A 395 6.40 -15.11 15.45
CA ALA A 395 6.32 -15.93 14.25
C ALA A 395 4.93 -16.55 14.05
N ALA A 396 4.35 -17.12 15.11
CA ALA A 396 3.02 -17.71 15.08
C ALA A 396 1.93 -16.67 14.76
N TYR A 397 2.08 -15.45 15.30
CA TYR A 397 1.17 -14.35 15.01
C TYR A 397 1.23 -13.95 13.54
N ASN A 398 2.43 -13.75 12.99
CA ASN A 398 2.62 -13.40 11.58
C ASN A 398 2.14 -14.51 10.63
N TYR A 399 2.38 -15.78 10.94
CA TYR A 399 1.77 -16.89 10.19
C TYR A 399 0.24 -16.75 10.16
N GLN A 400 -0.39 -16.43 11.30
CA GLN A 400 -1.84 -16.30 11.37
C GLN A 400 -2.35 -15.07 10.59
N VAL A 401 -1.60 -13.96 10.55
CA VAL A 401 -1.96 -12.79 9.72
C VAL A 401 -2.16 -13.19 8.27
N VAL A 402 -1.20 -13.91 7.70
CA VAL A 402 -1.26 -14.39 6.30
C VAL A 402 -2.39 -15.39 6.11
N GLU A 403 -2.51 -16.37 7.00
CA GLU A 403 -3.54 -17.41 6.91
C GLU A 403 -4.97 -16.86 7.02
N LYS A 404 -5.16 -15.78 7.78
CA LYS A 404 -6.47 -15.16 7.99
C LYS A 404 -6.82 -14.10 6.97
N ASP A 405 -5.93 -13.77 6.05
CA ASP A 405 -6.23 -13.01 4.86
C ASP A 405 -5.87 -13.81 3.60
N PRO A 406 -6.83 -14.58 3.05
CA PRO A 406 -6.60 -15.37 1.84
C PRO A 406 -6.23 -14.55 0.60
N GLY A 407 -6.46 -13.24 0.61
CA GLY A 407 -6.08 -12.31 -0.46
C GLY A 407 -4.83 -11.51 -0.16
N SER A 408 -4.09 -11.82 0.90
CA SER A 408 -2.94 -11.06 1.39
C SER A 408 -1.87 -10.79 0.32
N TYR A 409 -1.61 -11.77 -0.54
CA TYR A 409 -0.70 -11.64 -1.70
C TYR A 409 -1.13 -10.58 -2.72
N ALA A 410 -2.43 -10.30 -2.85
CA ALA A 410 -2.98 -9.28 -3.74
C ALA A 410 -3.23 -7.94 -3.03
N HIS A 411 -3.56 -7.98 -1.73
CA HIS A 411 -3.77 -6.77 -0.93
C HIS A 411 -2.47 -6.01 -0.68
N ASN A 412 -1.37 -6.72 -0.36
CA ASN A 412 -0.05 -6.13 -0.14
C ASN A 412 1.05 -7.22 -0.08
N GLY A 413 1.44 -7.77 -1.24
CA GLY A 413 2.44 -8.85 -1.32
C GLY A 413 3.75 -8.51 -0.60
N ASP A 414 4.30 -7.33 -0.83
CA ASP A 414 5.55 -6.85 -0.22
C ASP A 414 5.50 -6.90 1.32
N TYR A 415 4.47 -6.30 1.92
CA TYR A 415 4.31 -6.27 3.38
C TYR A 415 4.27 -7.70 3.96
N ILE A 416 3.54 -8.59 3.29
CA ILE A 416 3.34 -9.97 3.73
C ILE A 416 4.63 -10.79 3.61
N ILE A 417 5.36 -10.64 2.51
CA ILE A 417 6.68 -11.24 2.31
C ILE A 417 7.65 -10.73 3.38
N GLN A 418 7.66 -9.43 3.68
CA GLN A 418 8.51 -8.84 4.71
C GLN A 418 8.22 -9.44 6.10
N LEU A 419 6.94 -9.58 6.48
CA LEU A 419 6.54 -10.21 7.76
C LEU A 419 6.99 -11.68 7.85
N LEU A 420 6.79 -12.46 6.78
CA LEU A 420 7.18 -13.87 6.74
C LEU A 420 8.70 -14.03 6.74
N TYR A 421 9.41 -13.24 5.93
CA TYR A 421 10.88 -13.21 5.87
C TYR A 421 11.48 -12.89 7.23
N ASP A 422 11.04 -11.80 7.88
CA ASP A 422 11.61 -11.38 9.16
C ASP A 422 11.28 -12.37 10.28
N SER A 423 10.11 -13.03 10.22
CA SER A 423 9.77 -14.12 11.14
C SER A 423 10.70 -15.32 10.94
N LEU A 424 10.98 -15.71 9.70
CA LEU A 424 11.95 -16.76 9.37
C LEU A 424 13.37 -16.38 9.80
N GLU A 425 13.78 -15.13 9.60
CA GLU A 425 15.08 -14.60 10.06
C GLU A 425 15.21 -14.72 11.59
N ALA A 426 14.19 -14.30 12.33
CA ALA A 426 14.18 -14.37 13.78
C ALA A 426 14.22 -15.83 14.28
N MET A 427 13.42 -16.72 13.68
CA MET A 427 13.44 -18.15 13.98
C MET A 427 14.80 -18.78 13.64
N ALA A 428 15.40 -18.42 12.52
CA ALA A 428 16.73 -18.86 12.11
C ALA A 428 17.80 -18.43 13.11
N ALA A 429 17.76 -17.18 13.56
CA ALA A 429 18.70 -16.63 14.52
C ALA A 429 18.63 -17.35 15.88
N GLN A 430 17.44 -17.75 16.32
CA GLN A 430 17.26 -18.42 17.62
C GLN A 430 17.48 -19.94 17.57
N TYR A 431 17.00 -20.63 16.52
CA TYR A 431 16.89 -22.10 16.52
C TYR A 431 17.87 -22.83 15.59
N ASN A 432 18.58 -22.15 14.68
CA ASN A 432 19.55 -22.82 13.83
C ASN A 432 20.63 -23.54 14.66
N GLY A 433 20.79 -24.85 14.42
CA GLY A 433 21.73 -25.71 15.14
C GLY A 433 21.12 -26.46 16.33
N THR A 434 19.85 -26.20 16.66
CA THR A 434 19.07 -26.98 17.62
C THR A 434 18.69 -28.35 17.03
N ALA A 435 18.67 -29.39 17.86
CA ALA A 435 18.36 -30.74 17.41
C ALA A 435 16.89 -30.87 17.00
N GLY A 436 16.63 -31.31 15.77
CA GLY A 436 15.26 -31.45 15.24
C GLY A 436 14.78 -30.24 14.44
N PHE A 437 15.50 -29.12 14.50
CA PHE A 437 15.19 -27.93 13.71
C PHE A 437 15.90 -27.96 12.34
N THR A 438 15.13 -27.80 11.27
CA THR A 438 15.63 -27.70 9.90
C THR A 438 16.29 -26.35 9.71
N THR A 439 17.57 -26.35 9.33
CA THR A 439 18.34 -25.11 9.16
C THR A 439 17.70 -24.20 8.11
N ILE A 440 17.45 -22.94 8.49
CA ILE A 440 17.04 -21.87 7.57
C ILE A 440 18.30 -21.14 7.10
N THR A 441 18.47 -21.00 5.79
CA THR A 441 19.59 -20.24 5.20
C THR A 441 19.04 -18.98 4.54
N MET A 442 19.06 -17.85 5.26
CA MET A 442 18.47 -16.58 4.78
C MET A 442 19.06 -16.08 3.45
N ALA A 443 20.27 -16.50 3.08
CA ALA A 443 20.90 -16.13 1.81
C ALA A 443 20.19 -16.69 0.56
N ASN A 444 19.22 -17.59 0.73
CA ASN A 444 18.39 -18.09 -0.35
C ASN A 444 17.15 -17.22 -0.59
N TYR A 445 16.67 -16.52 0.44
CA TYR A 445 15.43 -15.76 0.40
C TYR A 445 15.70 -14.30 0.05
N VAL A 446 14.75 -13.64 -0.59
CA VAL A 446 14.77 -12.19 -0.86
C VAL A 446 13.64 -11.53 -0.09
N ARG A 447 13.94 -10.39 0.55
CA ARG A 447 12.99 -9.65 1.39
C ARG A 447 12.31 -8.49 0.65
N GLU A 448 13.04 -7.86 -0.26
CA GLU A 448 12.72 -6.54 -0.81
C GLU A 448 12.82 -6.59 -2.33
N ASP A 449 11.95 -5.84 -2.99
CA ASP A 449 12.05 -5.60 -4.43
C ASP A 449 13.21 -4.70 -4.80
N SER A 450 13.46 -4.61 -6.11
CA SER A 450 14.50 -3.74 -6.65
C SER A 450 13.99 -2.35 -7.03
N GLY A 451 14.85 -1.35 -6.82
CA GLY A 451 14.65 0.00 -7.37
C GLY A 451 13.46 0.75 -6.77
N HIS A 452 12.56 1.22 -7.63
CA HIS A 452 11.42 2.06 -7.23
C HIS A 452 10.27 1.29 -6.58
N PHE A 453 10.32 -0.05 -6.61
CA PHE A 453 9.34 -0.93 -6.00
C PHE A 453 9.79 -1.46 -4.63
N ALA A 454 11.01 -1.13 -4.19
CA ALA A 454 11.52 -1.45 -2.85
C ALA A 454 10.78 -0.61 -1.77
N SER A 455 9.52 -0.96 -1.51
CA SER A 455 8.53 -0.17 -0.76
C SER A 455 8.90 0.08 0.71
N ASP A 456 9.77 -0.75 1.26
CA ASP A 456 10.31 -0.69 2.61
C ASP A 456 11.73 -0.09 2.67
N GLY A 457 12.29 0.29 1.53
CA GLY A 457 13.61 0.91 1.45
C GLY A 457 13.64 2.34 2.01
N GLU A 458 14.81 2.74 2.52
CA GLU A 458 15.08 4.10 3.03
C GLU A 458 14.56 5.24 2.12
N PRO A 459 14.64 5.18 0.76
CA PRO A 459 14.10 6.24 -0.09
C PRO A 459 12.61 6.53 0.10
N PHE A 460 11.81 5.57 0.56
CA PHE A 460 10.37 5.74 0.76
C PHE A 460 9.97 5.74 2.24
N ARG A 461 10.84 5.27 3.14
CA ARG A 461 10.56 5.11 4.58
C ARG A 461 11.25 6.12 5.48
N HIS A 462 12.06 7.01 4.90
CA HIS A 462 12.78 8.05 5.65
C HIS A 462 11.88 8.89 6.59
N TRP A 463 10.60 9.05 6.25
CA TRP A 463 9.65 9.92 6.96
C TRP A 463 8.73 9.19 7.93
N ASP A 464 8.90 7.87 8.13
CA ASP A 464 8.03 7.10 9.02
C ASP A 464 8.04 7.65 10.47
N GLU A 465 9.18 8.18 10.92
CA GLU A 465 9.31 8.84 12.24
C GLU A 465 8.80 10.30 12.27
N ASP A 466 8.66 10.94 11.10
CA ASP A 466 8.25 12.34 10.94
C ASP A 466 6.73 12.48 10.70
N ASP A 467 6.01 11.36 10.60
CA ASP A 467 4.58 11.21 10.26
C ASP A 467 4.16 11.80 8.90
N ALA A 468 5.03 12.53 8.19
CA ALA A 468 4.78 13.08 6.86
C ALA A 468 6.06 13.41 6.13
N MET A 469 6.02 13.26 4.81
CA MET A 469 7.07 13.72 3.93
C MET A 469 6.97 15.22 3.64
N SER A 470 8.12 15.89 3.52
CA SER A 470 8.18 17.25 2.97
C SER A 470 7.82 17.26 1.48
N THR A 471 6.95 18.17 1.04
CA THR A 471 6.55 18.30 -0.38
C THR A 471 7.73 18.49 -1.33
N SER A 472 8.84 19.09 -0.87
CA SER A 472 10.06 19.26 -1.68
C SER A 472 10.82 17.95 -1.99
N CYS A 473 10.39 16.83 -1.44
CA CYS A 473 10.91 15.49 -1.73
C CYS A 473 9.93 14.67 -2.58
N ALA A 474 8.68 15.13 -2.70
CA ALA A 474 7.57 14.31 -3.19
C ALA A 474 7.68 13.90 -4.65
N ARG A 475 8.24 14.76 -5.50
CA ARG A 475 8.47 14.43 -6.91
C ARG A 475 9.13 13.07 -7.11
N CYS A 476 10.03 12.67 -6.20
CA CYS A 476 10.89 11.50 -6.40
C CYS A 476 10.65 10.38 -5.38
N HIS A 477 9.92 10.66 -4.31
CA HIS A 477 9.76 9.75 -3.17
C HIS A 477 8.30 9.49 -2.80
N SER A 478 7.36 9.95 -3.65
CA SER A 478 5.92 9.70 -3.54
C SER A 478 5.36 9.43 -4.93
N SER A 479 4.45 8.48 -5.02
CA SER A 479 3.70 8.19 -6.23
C SER A 479 2.86 9.39 -6.68
N GLU A 480 2.14 10.03 -5.76
CA GLU A 480 1.28 11.19 -6.01
C GLU A 480 2.12 12.42 -6.44
N GLY A 481 3.25 12.63 -5.75
CA GLY A 481 4.18 13.70 -6.07
C GLY A 481 4.81 13.53 -7.46
N ALA A 482 5.19 12.30 -7.83
CA ALA A 482 5.70 11.99 -9.17
C ALA A 482 4.63 12.16 -10.25
N GLN A 483 3.43 11.62 -10.02
CA GLN A 483 2.28 11.70 -10.93
C GLN A 483 1.95 13.18 -11.23
N LEU A 484 1.87 14.02 -10.19
CA LEU A 484 1.65 15.45 -10.33
C LEU A 484 2.80 16.12 -11.10
N ALA A 485 4.05 15.84 -10.72
CA ALA A 485 5.23 16.47 -11.29
C ALA A 485 5.35 16.30 -12.82
N PHE A 486 4.86 15.16 -13.35
CA PHE A 486 5.00 14.78 -14.76
C PHE A 486 3.74 15.01 -15.60
N SER A 487 2.70 15.63 -15.05
CA SER A 487 1.34 15.67 -15.63
C SER A 487 1.14 16.54 -16.89
N ASP A 488 2.02 17.50 -17.21
CA ASP A 488 1.75 18.50 -18.27
C ASP A 488 2.79 18.56 -19.41
N GLY A 489 3.65 17.54 -19.54
CA GLY A 489 4.74 17.55 -20.54
C GLY A 489 5.89 18.50 -20.17
N THR A 490 5.71 19.30 -19.12
CA THR A 490 6.73 20.09 -18.45
C THR A 490 6.87 19.60 -17.01
N LEU A 491 8.02 19.90 -16.40
CA LEU A 491 8.25 19.48 -15.03
C LEU A 491 7.66 20.53 -14.08
N ILE A 492 6.61 20.15 -13.36
CA ILE A 492 6.12 20.97 -12.25
C ILE A 492 7.20 20.99 -11.17
N GLN A 493 7.56 22.19 -10.72
CA GLN A 493 8.63 22.38 -9.74
C GLN A 493 8.15 22.05 -8.33
N ASP A 494 9.09 21.65 -7.48
CA ASP A 494 8.84 21.16 -6.12
C ASP A 494 8.02 22.17 -5.27
N GLU A 495 8.18 23.47 -5.50
CA GLU A 495 7.45 24.52 -4.75
C GLU A 495 5.96 24.63 -5.09
N ALA A 496 5.53 24.02 -6.21
CA ALA A 496 4.12 23.98 -6.59
C ALA A 496 3.38 22.78 -5.96
N ILE A 497 4.12 21.78 -5.45
CA ILE A 497 3.56 20.65 -4.71
C ILE A 497 3.31 21.07 -3.27
N THR A 498 2.08 20.87 -2.83
CA THR A 498 1.58 21.23 -1.50
C THR A 498 1.07 20.00 -0.77
N THR A 499 0.91 20.10 0.55
CA THR A 499 0.35 18.99 1.34
C THR A 499 -1.10 18.66 1.00
N ALA A 500 -1.81 19.55 0.28
CA ALA A 500 -3.16 19.30 -0.19
C ALA A 500 -3.21 18.41 -1.44
N ASP A 501 -2.05 18.16 -2.07
CA ASP A 501 -1.93 17.30 -3.24
C ASP A 501 -1.72 15.81 -2.87
N PHE A 502 -1.59 15.49 -1.58
CA PHE A 502 -1.46 14.11 -1.09
C PHE A 502 -2.76 13.62 -0.47
N LYS A 503 -2.99 12.30 -0.53
CA LYS A 503 -4.07 11.67 0.23
C LYS A 503 -3.83 11.89 1.74
N PRO A 504 -4.88 12.16 2.55
CA PRO A 504 -4.67 12.51 3.96
C PRO A 504 -4.01 11.40 4.79
N TYR A 505 -4.20 10.13 4.44
CA TYR A 505 -3.57 9.00 5.12
C TYR A 505 -2.15 8.70 4.64
N THR A 506 -1.81 8.97 3.36
CA THR A 506 -0.42 8.77 2.88
C THR A 506 0.47 9.89 3.41
N ARG A 507 -0.01 11.15 3.40
CA ARG A 507 0.80 12.34 3.73
C ARG A 507 2.11 12.36 2.93
N GLY A 508 2.05 11.82 1.71
CA GLY A 508 3.18 11.64 0.80
C GLY A 508 4.12 10.47 1.13
N ILE A 509 3.79 9.62 2.09
CA ILE A 509 4.53 8.38 2.38
C ILE A 509 3.86 7.26 1.58
N SER A 510 4.46 6.88 0.44
CA SER A 510 3.91 5.88 -0.50
C SER A 510 4.71 4.57 -0.49
N ALA A 511 4.09 3.47 -0.91
CA ALA A 511 4.75 2.16 -1.02
C ALA A 511 5.60 2.05 -2.31
N GLY A 512 6.54 2.98 -2.49
CA GLY A 512 7.30 3.11 -3.74
C GLY A 512 6.66 4.07 -4.75
N LEU A 513 7.01 3.91 -6.03
CA LEU A 513 6.32 4.59 -7.13
C LEU A 513 5.25 3.68 -7.73
N ALA A 514 4.05 4.23 -7.97
CA ALA A 514 2.95 3.51 -8.59
C ALA A 514 3.05 3.53 -10.13
N CYS A 515 2.31 2.66 -10.81
CA CYS A 515 2.29 2.60 -12.27
C CYS A 515 2.02 3.96 -12.92
N GLU A 516 1.05 4.72 -12.39
CA GLU A 516 0.64 6.02 -12.93
C GLU A 516 1.60 7.17 -12.58
N SER A 517 2.63 6.90 -11.75
CA SER A 517 3.77 7.81 -11.61
C SER A 517 4.49 7.96 -12.96
N CYS A 518 4.63 6.88 -13.74
CA CYS A 518 5.30 6.90 -15.04
C CYS A 518 4.33 6.77 -16.22
N HIS A 519 3.20 6.10 -16.04
CA HIS A 519 2.17 5.94 -17.07
C HIS A 519 1.09 7.02 -16.99
N THR A 520 0.42 7.28 -18.11
CA THR A 520 -0.71 8.22 -18.13
C THR A 520 -1.98 7.58 -17.60
N ASP A 521 -2.78 8.35 -16.87
CA ASP A 521 -4.15 8.01 -16.45
C ASP A 521 -5.15 8.23 -17.62
N PRO A 522 -6.15 7.34 -17.84
CA PRO A 522 -6.31 6.03 -17.19
C PRO A 522 -5.21 5.07 -17.60
N PHE A 523 -4.67 4.33 -16.62
CA PHE A 523 -3.64 3.34 -16.88
C PHE A 523 -4.06 2.33 -17.95
N ASP A 524 -3.19 2.14 -18.93
CA ASP A 524 -3.27 1.09 -19.93
C ASP A 524 -1.87 0.44 -19.98
N PRO A 525 -1.73 -0.87 -19.78
CA PRO A 525 -0.44 -1.56 -19.88
C PRO A 525 0.24 -1.39 -21.24
N ALA A 526 -0.53 -1.15 -22.31
CA ALA A 526 -0.03 -0.83 -23.65
C ALA A 526 -0.08 0.70 -23.95
N GLY A 527 -0.48 1.49 -22.96
CA GLY A 527 -0.64 2.93 -23.02
C GLY A 527 0.68 3.69 -23.00
N PRO A 528 0.63 5.00 -23.28
CA PRO A 528 1.81 5.83 -23.27
C PRO A 528 2.30 6.10 -21.84
N THR A 529 3.60 6.33 -21.73
CA THR A 529 4.24 6.91 -20.56
C THR A 529 4.13 8.43 -20.58
N ARG A 530 4.27 9.04 -19.40
CA ARG A 530 4.43 10.48 -19.24
C ARG A 530 5.74 10.90 -19.90
N THR A 531 5.79 12.11 -20.43
CA THR A 531 6.99 12.60 -21.13
C THR A 531 7.34 13.99 -20.66
N LEU A 532 8.62 14.37 -20.79
CA LEU A 532 9.08 15.73 -20.53
C LEU A 532 9.83 16.27 -21.74
N ALA A 533 9.49 17.49 -22.17
CA ALA A 533 10.16 18.12 -23.31
C ALA A 533 11.60 18.58 -23.01
N SER A 534 11.91 18.78 -21.73
CA SER A 534 13.22 19.26 -21.25
C SER A 534 13.37 19.02 -19.76
N VAL A 535 14.63 18.96 -19.29
CA VAL A 535 14.98 18.89 -17.86
C VAL A 535 15.93 20.04 -17.51
N GLU A 536 15.57 20.86 -16.53
CA GLU A 536 16.43 21.92 -16.00
C GLU A 536 17.22 21.44 -14.78
N PHE A 537 18.54 21.41 -14.91
CA PHE A 537 19.46 21.02 -13.84
C PHE A 537 19.73 22.18 -12.88
N ASN A 538 20.18 21.87 -11.66
CA ASN A 538 20.56 22.86 -10.63
C ASN A 538 21.67 23.85 -11.03
N SER A 539 22.29 23.68 -12.19
CA SER A 539 23.23 24.64 -12.79
C SER A 539 22.53 25.73 -13.63
N GLY A 540 21.21 25.64 -13.80
CA GLY A 540 20.41 26.43 -14.74
C GLY A 540 20.57 25.96 -16.19
N VAL A 541 21.21 24.81 -16.42
CA VAL A 541 21.35 24.22 -17.75
C VAL A 541 20.10 23.42 -18.07
N VAL A 542 19.51 23.70 -19.23
CA VAL A 542 18.37 22.95 -19.77
C VAL A 542 18.89 21.91 -20.75
N VAL A 543 18.56 20.65 -20.47
CA VAL A 543 18.82 19.51 -21.35
C VAL A 543 17.52 19.19 -22.10
N ASP A 544 17.61 19.10 -23.43
CA ASP A 544 16.46 18.94 -24.32
C ASP A 544 16.86 18.22 -25.63
N VAL A 545 15.90 18.05 -26.55
CA VAL A 545 16.12 17.43 -27.85
C VAL A 545 17.22 18.12 -28.69
N GLY A 546 17.48 19.41 -28.46
CA GLY A 546 18.48 20.18 -29.18
C GLY A 546 19.92 19.85 -28.80
N ASN A 547 20.14 19.34 -27.58
CA ASN A 547 21.47 19.02 -27.07
C ASN A 547 21.66 17.55 -26.63
N ALA A 548 20.57 16.78 -26.50
CA ALA A 548 20.59 15.38 -26.08
C ALA A 548 19.51 14.54 -26.78
N ALA A 549 19.38 14.68 -28.11
CA ALA A 549 18.29 14.10 -28.91
C ALA A 549 17.93 12.63 -28.63
N ALA A 550 18.88 11.77 -28.30
CA ALA A 550 18.62 10.37 -27.98
C ALA A 550 17.72 10.21 -26.73
N PHE A 551 17.92 11.04 -25.70
CA PHE A 551 17.16 11.01 -24.44
C PHE A 551 15.74 11.58 -24.58
N PHE A 552 15.40 12.20 -25.71
CA PHE A 552 14.09 12.81 -25.95
C PHE A 552 13.47 12.28 -27.25
N ALA A 553 13.89 11.08 -27.67
CA ALA A 553 13.25 10.41 -28.79
C ALA A 553 11.79 10.06 -28.42
N ALA A 554 10.96 9.82 -29.43
CA ALA A 554 9.58 9.41 -29.17
C ALA A 554 9.58 8.03 -28.52
N GLY A 555 8.94 7.93 -27.35
CA GLY A 555 8.90 6.70 -26.54
C GLY A 555 10.11 6.49 -25.63
N GLU A 556 10.94 7.52 -25.40
CA GLU A 556 12.04 7.46 -24.43
C GLU A 556 11.66 8.13 -23.11
N ASP A 557 11.78 7.39 -22.01
CA ASP A 557 11.36 7.82 -20.67
C ASP A 557 12.49 8.43 -19.84
N SER A 558 13.71 8.41 -20.38
CA SER A 558 14.89 8.99 -19.76
C SER A 558 14.70 10.41 -19.19
N PRO A 559 13.89 11.33 -19.76
CA PRO A 559 13.62 12.63 -19.17
C PRO A 559 12.96 12.57 -17.79
N LEU A 560 12.08 11.58 -17.54
CA LEU A 560 11.47 11.35 -16.23
C LEU A 560 12.55 10.98 -15.22
N CYS A 561 13.40 10.00 -15.55
CA CYS A 561 14.48 9.55 -14.67
C CYS A 561 15.45 10.69 -14.34
N MET A 562 15.82 11.49 -15.36
CA MET A 562 16.74 12.63 -15.19
C MET A 562 16.19 13.68 -14.22
N SER A 563 14.87 13.87 -14.15
CA SER A 563 14.26 14.87 -13.25
C SER A 563 14.50 14.58 -11.77
N CYS A 564 14.65 13.31 -11.40
CA CYS A 564 14.98 12.86 -10.04
C CYS A 564 16.47 12.59 -9.84
N HIS A 565 17.13 11.98 -10.83
CA HIS A 565 18.55 11.62 -10.78
C HIS A 565 19.50 12.74 -11.24
N GLN A 566 19.05 13.99 -11.29
CA GLN A 566 19.90 15.18 -11.56
C GLN A 566 20.64 15.73 -10.33
N GLY A 567 20.38 15.17 -9.16
CA GLY A 567 20.86 15.70 -7.88
C GLY A 567 20.15 16.99 -7.45
N ARG A 568 20.57 17.57 -6.33
CA ARG A 568 19.99 18.80 -5.72
C ARG A 568 20.98 19.97 -5.58
N SER A 569 22.15 19.85 -6.20
CA SER A 569 23.23 20.84 -6.14
C SER A 569 24.08 20.77 -7.41
N SER A 570 24.89 21.80 -7.62
CA SER A 570 25.81 21.93 -8.76
C SER A 570 27.01 22.83 -8.41
N THR A 571 27.99 22.94 -9.31
CA THR A 571 29.05 23.98 -9.24
C THR A 571 28.46 25.36 -8.96
N ASP A 572 27.36 25.72 -9.63
CA ASP A 572 26.75 27.06 -9.53
C ASP A 572 26.11 27.30 -8.17
N THR A 573 25.47 26.29 -7.59
CA THR A 573 24.92 26.38 -6.23
C THR A 573 26.03 26.56 -5.19
N VAL A 574 27.16 25.86 -5.33
CA VAL A 574 28.33 25.99 -4.44
C VAL A 574 28.95 27.39 -4.58
N ASN A 575 29.13 27.87 -5.81
CA ASN A 575 29.64 29.23 -6.06
C ASN A 575 28.70 30.30 -5.48
N THR A 576 27.38 30.13 -5.62
CA THR A 576 26.39 31.04 -5.03
C THR A 576 26.50 31.09 -3.51
N ARG A 577 26.67 29.93 -2.85
CA ARG A 577 26.88 29.87 -1.38
C ARG A 577 28.15 30.58 -0.95
N ILE A 578 29.27 30.32 -1.63
CA ILE A 578 30.56 30.95 -1.36
C ILE A 578 30.45 32.47 -1.52
N ALA A 579 29.84 32.95 -2.61
CA ALA A 579 29.62 34.37 -2.85
C ALA A 579 28.71 35.02 -1.79
N GLY A 580 27.76 34.25 -1.23
CA GLY A 580 26.93 34.64 -0.09
C GLY A 580 27.65 34.61 1.26
N GLY A 581 28.93 34.19 1.32
CA GLY A 581 29.71 34.08 2.55
C GLY A 581 29.37 32.86 3.40
N SER A 582 28.67 31.86 2.84
CA SER A 582 28.34 30.62 3.53
C SER A 582 29.30 29.50 3.12
N LEU A 583 29.95 28.89 4.11
CA LEU A 583 30.75 27.67 3.95
C LEU A 583 30.01 26.43 4.47
N SER A 584 28.69 26.54 4.68
CA SER A 584 27.87 25.38 5.02
C SER A 584 27.89 24.35 3.89
N PHE A 585 28.04 23.09 4.28
CA PHE A 585 28.15 21.99 3.34
C PHE A 585 26.93 21.92 2.40
N SER A 586 27.18 21.69 1.10
CA SER A 586 26.15 21.54 0.06
C SER A 586 25.98 20.08 -0.29
N ASN A 587 24.74 19.61 -0.39
CA ASN A 587 24.43 18.20 -0.63
C ASN A 587 23.99 17.99 -2.09
N ILE A 588 24.75 17.21 -2.86
CA ILE A 588 24.37 16.81 -4.23
C ILE A 588 23.17 15.86 -4.26
N HIS A 589 22.83 15.24 -3.13
CA HIS A 589 21.82 14.18 -3.00
C HIS A 589 22.25 12.85 -3.65
N TYR A 590 21.59 11.76 -3.27
CA TYR A 590 21.97 10.40 -3.68
C TYR A 590 21.59 10.11 -5.14
N TYR A 591 22.34 9.21 -5.78
CA TYR A 591 22.11 8.71 -7.14
C TYR A 591 21.93 9.83 -8.18
N ALA A 592 22.84 10.80 -8.17
CA ALA A 592 22.88 11.91 -9.14
C ALA A 592 23.42 11.45 -10.51
N ALA A 593 22.89 10.34 -11.03
CA ALA A 593 23.34 9.63 -12.21
C ALA A 593 23.34 10.54 -13.45
N ALA A 594 22.25 11.28 -13.68
CA ALA A 594 22.16 12.22 -14.79
C ALA A 594 23.20 13.35 -14.67
N ALA A 595 23.45 13.84 -13.46
CA ALA A 595 24.46 14.88 -13.23
C ALA A 595 25.88 14.38 -13.55
N SER A 596 26.18 13.11 -13.24
CA SER A 596 27.47 12.49 -13.58
C SER A 596 27.59 12.14 -15.07
N LEU A 597 26.55 11.55 -15.67
CA LEU A 597 26.49 11.12 -17.06
C LEU A 597 26.76 12.30 -18.00
N PHE A 598 26.04 13.41 -17.81
CA PHE A 598 26.20 14.63 -18.61
C PHE A 598 27.48 15.42 -18.29
N GLY A 599 28.12 15.11 -17.16
CA GLY A 599 29.45 15.60 -16.80
C GLY A 599 29.58 17.12 -16.82
N ASN A 600 30.48 17.61 -17.67
CA ASN A 600 30.74 19.04 -17.81
C ASN A 600 29.53 19.88 -18.23
N VAL A 601 28.55 19.27 -18.91
CA VAL A 601 27.38 19.98 -19.42
C VAL A 601 26.50 20.49 -18.28
N THR A 602 26.20 19.63 -17.31
CA THR A 602 25.26 19.92 -16.22
C THR A 602 25.96 20.42 -14.96
N ARG A 603 27.28 20.27 -14.86
CA ARG A 603 28.11 20.78 -13.76
C ARG A 603 27.68 20.29 -12.37
N GLY A 604 27.25 19.03 -12.27
CA GLY A 604 26.85 18.40 -11.00
C GLY A 604 27.92 18.44 -9.91
N GLY A 605 29.13 17.95 -10.22
CA GLY A 605 30.33 18.14 -9.40
C GLY A 605 30.90 19.56 -9.51
N TYR A 606 31.72 19.97 -8.54
CA TYR A 606 32.41 21.26 -8.53
C TYR A 606 33.57 21.28 -9.52
N GLN A 607 33.46 22.12 -10.53
CA GLN A 607 34.48 22.30 -11.57
C GLN A 607 35.36 23.51 -11.28
N TYR A 608 36.67 23.28 -11.22
CA TYR A 608 37.65 24.31 -10.93
C TYR A 608 38.01 25.08 -12.20
N THR A 609 38.27 26.38 -12.02
CA THR A 609 38.92 27.26 -12.99
C THR A 609 40.08 27.96 -12.31
N VAL A 610 41.00 28.57 -13.05
CA VAL A 610 42.05 29.43 -12.48
C VAL A 610 41.45 30.57 -11.65
N ALA A 611 40.26 31.05 -12.01
CA ALA A 611 39.58 32.14 -11.30
C ALA A 611 38.90 31.67 -10.00
N THR A 612 38.45 30.42 -9.94
CA THR A 612 37.69 29.87 -8.81
C THR A 612 38.51 28.97 -7.90
N SER A 613 39.74 28.63 -8.27
CA SER A 613 40.69 27.85 -7.48
C SER A 613 41.60 28.73 -6.61
N THR A 614 42.35 28.08 -5.73
CA THR A 614 43.41 28.71 -4.95
C THR A 614 44.47 29.31 -5.90
N PRO A 615 44.83 30.60 -5.74
CA PRO A 615 45.77 31.25 -6.64
C PRO A 615 47.11 30.51 -6.74
N GLY A 616 47.43 29.99 -7.94
CA GLY A 616 48.66 29.24 -8.20
C GLY A 616 48.52 27.73 -8.16
N ALA A 617 47.35 27.18 -7.78
CA ALA A 617 47.09 25.74 -7.82
C ALA A 617 47.09 25.20 -9.26
N PHE A 618 46.54 25.97 -10.21
CA PHE A 618 46.49 25.59 -11.63
C PHE A 618 47.17 26.64 -12.52
N GLY A 619 47.88 26.18 -13.55
CA GLY A 619 48.50 27.04 -14.57
C GLY A 619 47.59 27.40 -15.74
N ALA A 620 46.49 26.68 -15.90
CA ALA A 620 45.43 26.87 -16.89
C ALA A 620 44.13 26.25 -16.36
N ASP A 621 43.00 26.60 -16.95
CA ASP A 621 41.71 26.04 -16.53
C ASP A 621 41.70 24.51 -16.73
N PRO A 622 41.35 23.74 -15.68
CA PRO A 622 40.96 22.35 -15.80
C PRO A 622 39.93 22.11 -16.91
N VAL A 623 40.06 20.98 -17.59
CA VAL A 623 39.10 20.53 -18.61
C VAL A 623 38.35 19.33 -18.05
N TYR A 624 37.03 19.36 -18.16
CA TYR A 624 36.14 18.29 -17.69
C TYR A 624 35.46 17.61 -18.88
N THR A 625 35.35 16.29 -18.81
CA THR A 625 34.66 15.47 -19.82
C THR A 625 33.18 15.85 -19.88
N GLY A 626 32.66 16.01 -21.10
CA GLY A 626 31.22 16.22 -21.35
C GLY A 626 30.40 14.95 -21.14
N MET A 627 29.21 14.91 -21.74
CA MET A 627 28.34 13.75 -21.68
C MET A 627 29.06 12.48 -22.18
N ASN A 628 29.01 11.41 -21.39
CA ASN A 628 29.43 10.10 -21.86
C ASN A 628 28.36 9.55 -22.81
N THR A 629 28.70 9.45 -24.09
CA THR A 629 27.78 8.98 -25.14
C THR A 629 27.82 7.48 -25.34
N PHE A 630 28.63 6.75 -24.56
CA PHE A 630 28.89 5.33 -24.73
C PHE A 630 29.20 4.95 -26.19
N GLY A 631 29.86 5.81 -26.98
CA GLY A 631 29.90 5.68 -28.45
C GLY A 631 30.55 4.43 -29.05
N SER A 632 31.09 3.52 -28.23
CA SER A 632 31.52 2.17 -28.64
C SER A 632 30.48 1.06 -28.37
N HIS A 633 29.34 1.40 -27.76
CA HIS A 633 28.22 0.53 -27.46
C HIS A 633 27.11 0.70 -28.52
N PRO A 634 26.19 -0.27 -28.64
CA PRO A 634 24.97 -0.13 -29.42
C PRO A 634 24.17 1.14 -29.06
N ALA A 635 23.35 1.63 -30.00
CA ALA A 635 22.50 2.79 -29.78
C ALA A 635 21.53 2.61 -28.61
N THR A 636 21.08 1.37 -28.39
CA THR A 636 20.15 0.95 -27.32
C THR A 636 20.77 0.96 -25.92
N LEU A 637 22.03 1.39 -25.76
CA LEU A 637 22.74 1.52 -24.48
C LEU A 637 23.28 2.95 -24.28
N GLN A 638 22.60 3.93 -24.86
CA GLN A 638 23.00 5.34 -24.77
C GLN A 638 22.10 6.18 -23.85
N THR A 639 20.92 5.68 -23.50
CA THR A 639 19.90 6.34 -22.68
C THR A 639 19.78 5.67 -21.32
N CYS A 640 19.06 6.30 -20.38
CA CYS A 640 18.80 5.71 -19.07
C CYS A 640 17.95 4.44 -19.24
N GLU A 641 16.86 4.54 -20.00
CA GLU A 641 15.97 3.43 -20.33
C GLU A 641 16.72 2.29 -21.02
N GLY A 642 17.56 2.59 -22.01
CA GLY A 642 18.33 1.56 -22.73
C GLY A 642 19.18 0.66 -21.84
N CYS A 643 19.77 1.23 -20.78
CA CYS A 643 20.58 0.50 -19.80
C CYS A 643 19.73 -0.15 -18.69
N HIS A 644 18.69 0.52 -18.19
CA HIS A 644 17.97 0.13 -16.96
C HIS A 644 16.62 -0.59 -17.19
N LEU A 645 15.97 -0.37 -18.33
CA LEU A 645 14.63 -0.89 -18.66
C LEU A 645 14.59 -1.63 -20.01
N GLN A 646 15.76 -1.81 -20.62
CA GLN A 646 15.94 -2.52 -21.89
C GLN A 646 14.95 -2.04 -22.98
N GLU A 647 15.30 -0.92 -23.63
CA GLU A 647 14.52 -0.23 -24.68
C GLU A 647 13.67 -1.20 -25.54
N GLY A 648 12.34 -1.09 -25.41
CA GLY A 648 11.36 -1.85 -26.20
C GLY A 648 11.03 -3.28 -25.74
N THR A 649 11.39 -3.66 -24.51
CA THR A 649 11.12 -5.03 -23.97
C THR A 649 10.06 -5.11 -22.86
N ASN A 650 9.40 -3.99 -22.50
CA ASN A 650 8.47 -3.88 -21.36
C ASN A 650 9.09 -4.29 -20.00
N GLU A 651 10.41 -4.23 -19.87
CA GLU A 651 11.13 -4.62 -18.65
C GLU A 651 11.15 -3.50 -17.61
N HIS A 652 10.86 -3.83 -16.35
CA HIS A 652 10.67 -2.88 -15.24
C HIS A 652 11.58 -3.15 -14.03
N SER A 653 12.59 -4.01 -14.19
CA SER A 653 13.50 -4.37 -13.11
C SER A 653 14.33 -3.17 -12.62
N PHE A 654 14.40 -2.05 -13.37
CA PHE A 654 15.26 -0.85 -13.16
C PHE A 654 16.76 -1.15 -12.93
N THR A 655 17.11 -2.43 -12.83
CA THR A 655 18.40 -3.00 -12.54
C THR A 655 19.00 -3.43 -13.87
N PRO A 656 20.12 -2.83 -14.29
CA PRO A 656 20.72 -3.19 -15.56
C PRO A 656 21.16 -4.65 -15.61
N ASP A 657 20.73 -5.39 -16.63
CA ASP A 657 21.21 -6.75 -16.87
C ASP A 657 22.69 -6.74 -17.28
N ILE A 658 23.54 -7.26 -16.39
CA ILE A 658 24.98 -7.38 -16.63
C ILE A 658 25.32 -8.39 -17.73
N GLY A 659 24.48 -9.41 -17.95
CA GLY A 659 24.69 -10.44 -18.97
C GLY A 659 24.79 -9.86 -20.38
N ARG A 660 24.15 -8.71 -20.63
CA ARG A 660 24.25 -7.94 -21.89
C ARG A 660 25.67 -7.44 -22.18
N CYS A 661 26.52 -7.38 -21.16
CA CYS A 661 27.91 -6.94 -21.30
C CYS A 661 28.88 -8.08 -21.64
N ASP A 662 28.49 -9.35 -21.46
CA ASP A 662 29.39 -10.52 -21.52
C ASP A 662 29.97 -10.79 -22.91
N ASP A 663 29.33 -10.28 -23.96
CA ASP A 663 29.82 -10.37 -25.34
C ASP A 663 31.15 -9.61 -25.54
N CYS A 664 31.39 -8.56 -24.76
CA CYS A 664 32.55 -7.67 -24.91
C CYS A 664 33.39 -7.54 -23.63
N HIS A 665 32.77 -7.70 -22.46
CA HIS A 665 33.39 -7.56 -21.15
C HIS A 665 33.39 -8.90 -20.41
N THR A 666 34.34 -9.08 -19.50
CA THR A 666 34.33 -10.21 -18.55
C THR A 666 34.19 -9.67 -17.13
N GLY A 667 33.31 -10.23 -16.33
CA GLY A 667 33.17 -9.88 -14.90
C GLY A 667 31.78 -10.23 -14.38
N ALA A 668 31.68 -10.62 -13.11
CA ALA A 668 30.39 -11.00 -12.51
C ALA A 668 29.62 -9.79 -11.92
N THR A 669 30.25 -8.62 -11.85
CA THR A 669 29.61 -7.38 -11.39
C THR A 669 30.08 -6.21 -12.25
N PHE A 670 29.30 -5.13 -12.29
CA PHE A 670 29.62 -3.91 -13.02
C PHE A 670 31.01 -3.35 -12.65
N SER A 671 31.35 -3.38 -11.36
CA SER A 671 32.67 -2.99 -10.86
C SER A 671 33.81 -3.92 -11.30
N ALA A 672 33.49 -5.17 -11.64
CA ALA A 672 34.45 -6.19 -12.07
C ALA A 672 34.51 -6.36 -13.61
N LEU A 673 33.72 -5.60 -14.38
CA LEU A 673 33.76 -5.64 -15.84
C LEU A 673 35.11 -5.17 -16.37
N SER A 674 35.76 -6.04 -17.15
CA SER A 674 37.05 -5.78 -17.77
C SER A 674 37.07 -4.47 -18.58
N GLY A 675 38.22 -3.81 -18.65
CA GLY A 675 38.38 -2.57 -19.40
C GLY A 675 38.21 -1.34 -18.52
N SER A 676 37.53 -0.31 -19.04
CA SER A 676 37.34 0.95 -18.32
C SER A 676 36.51 0.85 -17.04
N PRO A 677 35.46 0.00 -16.90
CA PRO A 677 34.66 -0.03 -15.68
C PRO A 677 35.48 -0.37 -14.42
N THR A 678 36.18 -1.51 -14.40
CA THR A 678 37.04 -1.87 -13.25
C THR A 678 38.17 -0.89 -13.00
N ALA A 679 38.80 -0.38 -14.05
CA ALA A 679 39.87 0.61 -13.90
C ALA A 679 39.35 1.91 -13.26
N ASN A 680 38.22 2.42 -13.76
CA ASN A 680 37.58 3.61 -13.21
C ASN A 680 37.12 3.39 -11.76
N TYR A 681 36.54 2.23 -11.45
CA TYR A 681 36.09 1.89 -10.11
C TYR A 681 37.24 1.96 -9.11
N GLN A 682 38.37 1.28 -9.41
CA GLN A 682 39.53 1.27 -8.54
C GLN A 682 40.17 2.66 -8.42
N ASP A 683 40.33 3.36 -9.54
CA ASP A 683 40.90 4.72 -9.56
C ASP A 683 40.09 5.69 -8.69
N ILE A 684 38.76 5.62 -8.76
CA ILE A 684 37.86 6.46 -7.97
C ILE A 684 37.95 6.13 -6.48
N ILE A 685 38.02 4.84 -6.10
CA ILE A 685 38.23 4.43 -4.71
C ILE A 685 39.55 5.01 -4.17
N ASP A 686 40.63 4.87 -4.92
CA ASP A 686 41.96 5.33 -4.52
C ASP A 686 42.00 6.85 -4.36
N LEU A 687 41.39 7.58 -5.30
CA LEU A 687 41.28 9.04 -5.25
C LEU A 687 40.38 9.52 -4.10
N LYS A 688 39.25 8.85 -3.83
CA LYS A 688 38.39 9.16 -2.68
C LYS A 688 39.12 8.98 -1.37
N ALA A 689 39.87 7.88 -1.22
CA ALA A 689 40.67 7.63 -0.02
C ALA A 689 41.76 8.70 0.18
N GLN A 690 42.46 9.07 -0.90
CA GLN A 690 43.47 10.14 -0.84
C GLN A 690 42.85 11.48 -0.45
N LEU A 691 41.74 11.88 -1.10
CA LEU A 691 41.09 13.16 -0.84
C LEU A 691 40.52 13.24 0.58
N LEU A 692 39.92 12.15 1.09
CA LEU A 692 39.41 12.08 2.46
C LEU A 692 40.54 12.26 3.49
N GLY A 693 41.71 11.68 3.24
CA GLY A 693 42.89 11.86 4.10
C GLY A 693 43.41 13.29 4.11
N ILE A 694 43.38 13.99 2.97
CA ILE A 694 43.76 15.40 2.87
C ILE A 694 42.74 16.29 3.59
N LEU A 695 41.43 16.03 3.41
CA LEU A 695 40.36 16.73 4.12
C LEU A 695 40.51 16.59 5.64
N GLY A 696 40.78 15.39 6.14
CA GLY A 696 41.03 15.17 7.57
C GLY A 696 42.27 15.92 8.09
N THR A 697 43.34 15.98 7.28
CA THR A 697 44.55 16.77 7.62
C THR A 697 44.27 18.28 7.62
N ALA A 698 43.36 18.74 6.77
CA ALA A 698 42.88 20.11 6.70
C ALA A 698 41.90 20.49 7.84
N GLY A 699 41.60 19.57 8.76
CA GLY A 699 40.70 19.80 9.89
C GLY A 699 39.22 19.59 9.59
N VAL A 700 38.87 19.13 8.37
CA VAL A 700 37.49 18.81 8.00
C VAL A 700 37.11 17.45 8.59
N SER A 701 35.97 17.40 9.27
CA SER A 701 35.45 16.18 9.91
C SER A 701 34.42 15.50 9.02
N TYR A 702 34.63 14.22 8.70
CA TYR A 702 33.69 13.37 8.00
C TYR A 702 32.71 12.71 8.98
N LEU A 703 31.42 12.80 8.70
CA LEU A 703 30.37 12.14 9.45
C LEU A 703 30.06 10.83 8.73
N GLY A 704 30.31 9.68 9.36
CA GLY A 704 30.20 8.38 8.68
C GLY A 704 28.76 7.92 8.42
N ASN A 705 27.84 8.27 9.31
CA ASN A 705 26.44 7.79 9.23
C ASN A 705 25.67 8.42 8.07
N TYR A 706 26.09 9.60 7.63
CA TYR A 706 25.60 10.26 6.44
C TYR A 706 26.81 10.96 5.83
N PRO A 707 27.17 10.73 4.57
CA PRO A 707 28.42 11.18 3.96
C PRO A 707 28.45 12.71 3.81
N TYR A 708 28.57 13.38 4.94
CA TYR A 708 28.53 14.81 5.18
C TYR A 708 29.82 15.24 5.85
N PHE A 709 30.09 16.54 5.74
CA PHE A 709 31.29 17.14 6.27
C PHE A 709 30.94 18.29 7.20
N SER A 710 31.73 18.43 8.26
CA SER A 710 31.68 19.53 9.21
C SER A 710 33.08 20.09 9.44
N GLY A 711 33.18 21.24 10.11
CA GLY A 711 34.48 21.90 10.31
C GLY A 711 35.07 22.50 9.03
N ILE A 712 34.22 22.90 8.08
CA ILE A 712 34.64 23.57 6.85
C ILE A 712 34.85 25.06 7.15
N GLU A 713 36.09 25.52 7.01
CA GLU A 713 36.52 26.89 7.29
C GLU A 713 37.00 27.65 6.05
N THR A 714 37.29 26.95 4.95
CA THR A 714 37.76 27.55 3.70
C THR A 714 36.92 27.13 2.48
N GLU A 715 36.97 27.94 1.41
CA GLU A 715 36.35 27.59 0.14
C GLU A 715 36.95 26.32 -0.48
N ALA A 716 38.28 26.14 -0.36
CA ALA A 716 38.97 24.96 -0.90
C ALA A 716 38.48 23.68 -0.21
N GLN A 717 38.28 23.73 1.11
CA GLN A 717 37.70 22.62 1.88
C GLN A 717 36.26 22.30 1.42
N LEU A 718 35.41 23.32 1.21
CA LEU A 718 34.04 23.11 0.73
C LEU A 718 34.00 22.43 -0.64
N LYS A 719 34.78 22.95 -1.60
CA LYS A 719 34.83 22.44 -2.99
C LYS A 719 35.32 20.98 -3.01
N ALA A 720 36.35 20.68 -2.22
CA ALA A 720 36.90 19.35 -2.09
C ALA A 720 35.94 18.36 -1.42
N ALA A 721 35.33 18.76 -0.29
CA ALA A 721 34.33 17.95 0.40
C ALA A 721 33.11 17.65 -0.50
N TYR A 722 32.67 18.64 -1.28
CA TYR A 722 31.58 18.49 -2.22
C TYR A 722 31.88 17.46 -3.33
N ASN A 723 33.07 17.54 -3.94
CA ASN A 723 33.47 16.56 -4.97
C ASN A 723 33.69 15.16 -4.41
N TRP A 724 34.19 15.04 -3.17
CA TRP A 724 34.24 13.75 -2.50
C TRP A 724 32.84 13.17 -2.35
N GLN A 725 31.88 13.97 -1.87
CA GLN A 725 30.49 13.51 -1.71
C GLN A 725 29.86 13.15 -3.05
N MET A 726 30.11 13.91 -4.11
CA MET A 726 29.60 13.58 -5.44
C MET A 726 30.07 12.20 -5.91
N ALA A 727 31.34 11.86 -5.70
CA ALA A 727 31.85 10.52 -6.01
C ALA A 727 31.38 9.42 -5.03
N ASP A 728 30.80 9.78 -3.90
CA ASP A 728 30.28 8.85 -2.89
C ASP A 728 28.79 8.57 -3.07
N LYS A 729 28.02 9.62 -3.30
CA LYS A 729 26.58 9.58 -3.53
C LYS A 729 26.20 9.18 -4.95
N GLU A 730 27.15 9.11 -5.86
CA GLU A 730 26.98 8.53 -7.20
C GLU A 730 27.86 7.27 -7.33
N PRO A 731 27.48 6.15 -6.67
CA PRO A 731 28.32 4.96 -6.59
C PRO A 731 28.59 4.33 -7.96
N CYS A 732 27.73 4.58 -8.95
CA CYS A 732 27.86 4.11 -10.33
C CYS A 732 28.56 5.11 -11.26
N GLY A 733 29.11 6.21 -10.74
CA GLY A 733 29.79 7.24 -11.52
C GLY A 733 30.98 6.73 -12.33
N TYR A 734 31.57 5.59 -11.94
CA TYR A 734 32.64 4.92 -12.68
C TYR A 734 32.18 4.35 -14.04
N ILE A 735 30.88 4.07 -14.20
CA ILE A 735 30.23 3.68 -15.46
C ILE A 735 29.66 4.90 -16.15
N HIS A 736 28.84 5.69 -15.43
CA HIS A 736 28.15 6.83 -16.02
C HIS A 736 29.14 7.82 -16.65
N ASN A 737 30.21 8.21 -15.94
CA ASN A 737 31.25 9.07 -16.50
C ASN A 737 32.55 9.03 -15.66
N GLY A 738 33.26 7.90 -15.68
CA GLY A 738 34.41 7.69 -14.79
C GLY A 738 35.53 8.72 -14.94
N ASP A 739 35.80 9.20 -16.16
CA ASP A 739 36.81 10.25 -16.38
C ASP A 739 36.41 11.59 -15.76
N TYR A 740 35.13 11.96 -15.82
CA TYR A 740 34.62 13.15 -15.14
C TYR A 740 34.79 13.06 -13.62
N ILE A 741 34.40 11.93 -13.01
CA ILE A 741 34.55 11.72 -11.55
C ILE A 741 36.02 11.78 -11.13
N LYS A 742 36.90 11.05 -11.83
CA LYS A 742 38.35 11.06 -11.55
C LYS A 742 38.92 12.47 -11.66
N GLN A 743 38.52 13.24 -12.66
CA GLN A 743 38.99 14.62 -12.87
C GLN A 743 38.55 15.56 -11.73
N LEU A 744 37.30 15.46 -11.25
CA LEU A 744 36.82 16.22 -10.09
C LEU A 744 37.65 15.93 -8.83
N LEU A 745 37.94 14.65 -8.56
CA LEU A 745 38.72 14.25 -7.39
C LEU A 745 40.19 14.69 -7.50
N CYS A 746 40.81 14.51 -8.68
CA CYS A 746 42.20 14.93 -8.92
C CYS A 746 42.39 16.44 -8.72
N ASP A 747 41.49 17.27 -9.25
CA ASP A 747 41.58 18.72 -9.07
C ASP A 747 41.31 19.14 -7.64
N SER A 748 40.42 18.44 -6.93
CA SER A 748 40.16 18.68 -5.51
C SER A 748 41.39 18.38 -4.65
N ILE A 749 42.11 17.31 -4.95
CA ILE A 749 43.39 16.97 -4.31
C ILE A 749 44.41 18.09 -4.54
N VAL A 750 44.56 18.55 -5.79
CA VAL A 750 45.51 19.60 -6.16
C VAL A 750 45.18 20.93 -5.49
N ASP A 751 43.92 21.38 -5.57
CA ASP A 751 43.51 22.68 -5.03
C ASP A 751 43.60 22.72 -3.50
N LEU A 752 43.03 21.72 -2.82
CA LEU A 752 43.01 21.67 -1.36
C LEU A 752 44.42 21.57 -0.78
N SER A 753 45.26 20.66 -1.30
CA SER A 753 46.63 20.52 -0.79
C SER A 753 47.47 21.78 -1.02
N TYR A 754 47.26 22.47 -2.15
CA TYR A 754 47.92 23.75 -2.43
C TYR A 754 47.44 24.84 -1.46
N ALA A 755 46.14 24.92 -1.17
CA ALA A 755 45.58 25.85 -0.20
C ALA A 755 46.17 25.67 1.21
N GLU A 756 46.30 24.41 1.65
CA GLU A 756 46.74 24.08 3.01
C GLU A 756 48.26 24.16 3.19
N THR A 757 49.04 23.87 2.13
CA THR A 757 50.50 23.69 2.26
C THR A 757 51.35 24.59 1.35
N GLY A 758 50.73 25.28 0.39
CA GLY A 758 51.42 25.99 -0.69
C GLY A 758 52.07 25.07 -1.73
N THR A 759 51.85 23.76 -1.65
CA THR A 759 52.36 22.76 -2.61
C THR A 759 51.24 21.81 -3.03
N ALA A 760 51.06 21.63 -4.34
CA ALA A 760 50.07 20.70 -4.86
C ALA A 760 50.53 19.25 -4.64
N ALA A 761 49.70 18.46 -3.96
CA ALA A 761 49.84 17.03 -3.88
C ALA A 761 49.63 16.39 -5.26
N THR A 762 50.39 15.33 -5.55
CA THR A 762 50.19 14.54 -6.76
C THR A 762 49.06 13.55 -6.53
N PRO A 763 48.00 13.54 -7.35
CA PRO A 763 46.97 12.51 -7.28
C PRO A 763 47.58 11.11 -7.49
N VAL A 764 47.05 10.11 -6.78
CA VAL A 764 47.52 8.71 -6.87
C VAL A 764 47.23 8.07 -8.23
N VAL A 765 46.22 8.59 -8.93
CA VAL A 765 45.86 8.22 -10.30
C VAL A 765 46.33 9.31 -11.26
N THR A 766 46.68 8.93 -12.48
CA THR A 766 47.01 9.93 -13.51
C THR A 766 45.76 10.73 -13.85
N ARG A 767 45.86 12.05 -13.76
CA ARG A 767 44.80 12.96 -14.18
C ARG A 767 44.36 12.63 -15.62
N PRO A 768 43.06 12.34 -15.87
CA PRO A 768 42.52 11.96 -17.17
C PRO A 768 42.83 12.94 -18.32
#